data_AF-A0A6L9ZNF9-F1
#
_entry.id   AF-A0A6L9ZNF9-F1
#
_cell.length_a   1.000
_cell.length_b   1.000
_cell.length_c   1.000
_cell.angle_alpha   90.00
_cell.angle_beta   90.00
_cell.angle_gamma   90.00
#
_symmetry.space_group_name_H-M   'P 1'
#
loop_
_entity.id
_entity.type
_entity.pdbx_description
1 polymer ?
#
loop_
_entity_poly.entity_id
_entity_poly.type
_entity_poly.pdbx_seq_one_letter_code
_entity_poly.pdbx_strand_id
1 'polypeptide(L)'
;MSDRQLNTPVCLIIFKRPDTTQKVFEALRQVKPAKLLVIADGPRPDKPGELEKCQATRQIIEKVDWECEVLKNYSDTNMGLKHRVASGLDWVFNNVEEAIILEDDCLPDPTFFRFSEELLDYYRYNQQVMVITGTNFLFGWKPNNYSYYFSRYIDCWGWATWRRAWQYFDFEMKQWPELRDNNWLLKLFKEPQVAEQWTRTFQATYDGHINSWAFRWKFACWLQNGLTIIPEKNLVSNIGFNVDSTNTINVDSLLASTPVEEISFPLKHPNTVIREEKVDEFIQKTVFTRNLSYLRHQIANLWLNITSEELNSVIKQDAINRILNTRVREESFTDTEENFIKDLILNMSREFDENQAIQYLLVAMLYKYPHQFPVQYDLSKIPNWLLNNYVKFLFDAPSCFQEIGEVDNYYHHINKAINCLHSYIFSSPESKNAQDIAISFAANANLFLYFCKYNLKDIYKKRAEILEFALKLKGYNIDYDFPSRLPARNKIRFGILANNFDPHPETFATLPLYKYLNREIFEIILYSLQTSGHRLERYCSGHADAVVQLPESLENQVKTIRNDDLDILFISPNVTAQTNVISLLALHRLARLQMVGMNSPVTTGMRHIDYYISGNITELKNNSEKDYTEKLLTLDGIDQCFDFGTEEQLLITTKISRENLGIAEDAVVYISGANFYKIIPEVEAVWAKILANVPNSTLVLYPFNPNWAPTYPIETFKKRFFSRLSKHGISENRLILLTPLPNRADIKECLKVANIYLDTYPFSGMSSLIDPLEVGLPIVVMEGEYSRSRRGASLLRSLQIPELIANNEEAYVNLATTLGTKQELQKQYQEHIRQKIQNNPQFLDSRIYSYKFDILCQKTFQNYLTNELKANLNLKDINLIIFPDWSQSEELLYQDFARVLKAIASHPDKTKMTLLIDNSNISDEDADIALSSIVMNLLMEEELDVEEGPEMSIIGELSKMQWEALKPLLQGRVILDNENKEKVNQVKVENTYSF
;
A
#
# COMPACT_ATOMS: atom_id res chain seq x y z
N MET A 1 3.68 -46.60 -7.62
CA MET A 1 4.85 -47.18 -8.32
C MET A 1 6.08 -47.15 -7.41
N SER A 2 6.01 -47.69 -6.18
CA SER A 2 6.92 -47.29 -5.09
C SER A 2 8.18 -48.13 -4.88
N ASP A 3 8.41 -49.20 -5.66
CA ASP A 3 9.51 -50.15 -5.35
C ASP A 3 10.60 -50.26 -6.43
N ARG A 4 10.57 -49.45 -7.49
CA ARG A 4 11.62 -49.47 -8.52
C ARG A 4 12.66 -48.38 -8.26
N GLN A 5 13.87 -48.81 -7.90
CA GLN A 5 15.06 -47.97 -7.82
C GLN A 5 15.39 -47.36 -9.20
N LEU A 6 15.70 -46.06 -9.24
CA LEU A 6 16.12 -45.38 -10.47
C LEU A 6 17.55 -45.81 -10.85
N ASN A 7 17.72 -46.32 -12.07
CA ASN A 7 19.02 -46.81 -12.55
C ASN A 7 19.86 -45.69 -13.18
N THR A 8 19.19 -44.71 -13.80
CA THR A 8 19.88 -43.55 -14.38
C THR A 8 20.62 -42.74 -13.29
N PRO A 9 21.92 -42.45 -13.47
CA PRO A 9 22.67 -41.60 -12.54
C PRO A 9 22.05 -40.20 -12.42
N VAL A 10 22.02 -39.66 -11.21
CA VAL A 10 21.58 -38.28 -10.96
C VAL A 10 22.75 -37.42 -10.53
N CYS A 11 22.88 -36.25 -11.14
CA CYS A 11 23.79 -35.18 -10.76
C CYS A 11 23.02 -34.10 -9.99
N LEU A 12 23.44 -33.78 -8.78
CA LEU A 12 22.92 -32.67 -7.98
C LEU A 12 23.99 -31.58 -7.84
N ILE A 13 23.69 -30.39 -8.33
CA ILE A 13 24.56 -29.20 -8.22
C ILE A 13 24.07 -28.36 -7.05
N ILE A 14 24.93 -28.16 -6.05
CA ILE A 14 24.61 -27.43 -4.82
C ILE A 14 25.60 -26.28 -4.57
N PHE A 15 25.17 -25.27 -3.82
CA PHE A 15 26.11 -24.26 -3.33
C PHE A 15 25.89 -23.91 -1.86
N LYS A 16 24.93 -23.02 -1.56
CA LYS A 16 24.78 -22.37 -0.25
C LYS A 16 23.34 -22.25 0.24
N ARG A 17 22.43 -23.02 -0.36
CA ARG A 17 20.98 -22.93 -0.13
C ARG A 17 20.48 -24.19 0.55
N PRO A 18 20.67 -24.34 1.88
CA PRO A 18 20.25 -25.55 2.57
C PRO A 18 18.74 -25.80 2.45
N ASP A 19 17.92 -24.74 2.50
CA ASP A 19 16.45 -24.88 2.50
C ASP A 19 15.89 -25.46 1.19
N THR A 20 16.35 -24.96 0.04
CA THR A 20 15.91 -25.47 -1.27
C THR A 20 16.57 -26.81 -1.57
N THR A 21 17.86 -26.98 -1.22
CA THR A 21 18.57 -28.26 -1.37
C THR A 21 17.85 -29.37 -0.61
N GLN A 22 17.37 -29.11 0.60
CA GLN A 22 16.65 -30.12 1.39
C GLN A 22 15.37 -30.57 0.68
N LYS A 23 14.62 -29.65 0.04
CA LYS A 23 13.41 -29.99 -0.71
C LYS A 23 13.73 -30.86 -1.94
N VAL A 24 14.75 -30.49 -2.71
CA VAL A 24 15.20 -31.27 -3.88
C VAL A 24 15.72 -32.65 -3.45
N PHE A 25 16.47 -32.71 -2.33
CA PHE A 25 16.97 -33.96 -1.76
C PHE A 25 15.84 -34.91 -1.35
N GLU A 26 14.75 -34.42 -0.74
CA GLU A 26 13.61 -35.28 -0.40
C GLU A 26 12.90 -35.84 -1.65
N ALA A 27 12.89 -35.10 -2.77
CA ALA A 27 12.39 -35.63 -4.04
C ALA A 27 13.30 -36.75 -4.58
N LEU A 28 14.62 -36.62 -4.45
CA LEU A 28 15.58 -37.67 -4.81
C LEU A 28 15.43 -38.92 -3.94
N ARG A 29 15.22 -38.74 -2.63
CA ARG A 29 15.03 -39.83 -1.68
C ARG A 29 13.81 -40.70 -2.01
N GLN A 30 12.79 -40.15 -2.66
CA GLN A 30 11.62 -40.91 -3.11
C GLN A 30 11.93 -41.87 -4.26
N VAL A 31 12.86 -41.53 -5.15
CA VAL A 31 13.22 -42.35 -6.33
C VAL A 31 14.49 -43.16 -6.14
N LYS A 32 15.22 -42.92 -5.04
CA LYS A 32 16.37 -43.71 -4.59
C LYS A 32 17.37 -44.01 -5.72
N PRO A 33 18.00 -43.00 -6.34
CA PRO A 33 18.92 -43.24 -7.44
C PRO A 33 20.05 -44.19 -7.02
N ALA A 34 20.38 -45.16 -7.88
CA ALA A 34 21.49 -46.09 -7.64
C ALA A 34 22.85 -45.38 -7.61
N LYS A 35 22.98 -44.24 -8.31
CA LYS A 35 24.19 -43.42 -8.34
C LYS A 35 23.85 -41.93 -8.24
N LEU A 36 24.49 -41.23 -7.30
CA LEU A 36 24.34 -39.80 -7.07
C LEU A 36 25.70 -39.11 -7.19
N LEU A 37 25.84 -38.20 -8.15
CA LEU A 37 27.00 -37.36 -8.35
C LEU A 37 26.69 -35.97 -7.79
N VAL A 38 27.52 -35.43 -6.91
CA VAL A 38 27.27 -34.11 -6.29
C VAL A 38 28.39 -33.14 -6.61
N ILE A 39 28.02 -32.03 -7.25
CA ILE A 39 28.92 -30.91 -7.55
C ILE A 39 28.63 -29.81 -6.53
N ALA A 40 29.65 -29.34 -5.81
CA ALA A 40 29.53 -28.15 -4.95
C ALA A 40 30.59 -27.11 -5.25
N ASP A 41 30.22 -25.82 -5.24
CA ASP A 41 31.18 -24.71 -5.25
C ASP A 41 31.69 -24.40 -3.83
N GLY A 42 32.81 -23.66 -3.74
CA GLY A 42 33.36 -23.15 -2.49
C GLY A 42 32.74 -21.82 -2.07
N PRO A 43 32.76 -21.46 -0.77
CA PRO A 43 32.21 -20.20 -0.26
C PRO A 43 33.01 -18.99 -0.79
N ARG A 44 32.34 -17.85 -0.97
CA ARG A 44 33.00 -16.61 -1.36
C ARG A 44 33.73 -15.97 -0.18
N PRO A 45 35.01 -15.57 -0.33
CA PRO A 45 35.82 -15.09 0.79
C PRO A 45 35.34 -13.76 1.38
N ASP A 46 34.62 -12.96 0.60
CA ASP A 46 34.11 -11.62 0.94
C ASP A 46 32.68 -11.63 1.53
N LYS A 47 32.07 -12.80 1.76
CA LYS A 47 30.68 -12.94 2.23
C LYS A 47 30.60 -13.65 3.58
N PRO A 48 30.46 -12.90 4.71
CA PRO A 48 30.28 -13.47 6.03
C PRO A 48 29.06 -14.40 6.10
N GLY A 49 29.17 -15.52 6.83
CA GLY A 49 28.09 -16.50 7.00
C GLY A 49 27.89 -17.48 5.85
N GLU A 50 28.60 -17.33 4.73
CA GLU A 50 28.43 -18.20 3.55
C GLU A 50 29.13 -19.55 3.72
N LEU A 51 30.22 -19.61 4.48
CA LEU A 51 30.93 -20.84 4.82
C LEU A 51 29.99 -21.81 5.55
N GLU A 52 29.30 -21.33 6.58
CA GLU A 52 28.35 -22.10 7.38
C GLU A 52 27.18 -22.60 6.51
N LYS A 53 26.68 -21.75 5.60
CA LYS A 53 25.62 -22.13 4.66
C LYS A 53 26.08 -23.23 3.69
N CYS A 54 27.27 -23.12 3.10
CA CYS A 54 27.84 -24.15 2.23
C CYS A 54 28.03 -25.48 2.98
N GLN A 55 28.52 -25.43 4.22
CA GLN A 55 28.67 -26.63 5.05
C GLN A 55 27.31 -27.27 5.37
N ALA A 56 26.32 -26.48 5.78
CA ALA A 56 24.97 -26.96 6.02
C ALA A 56 24.34 -27.59 4.76
N THR A 57 24.57 -27.00 3.58
CA THR A 57 24.10 -27.57 2.31
C THR A 57 24.77 -28.91 2.00
N ARG A 58 26.10 -29.03 2.18
CA ARG A 58 26.84 -30.28 1.96
C ARG A 58 26.41 -31.39 2.94
N GLN A 59 26.10 -31.06 4.19
CA GLN A 59 25.63 -32.01 5.21
C GLN A 59 24.32 -32.71 4.83
N ILE A 60 23.48 -32.10 3.99
CA ILE A 60 22.23 -32.74 3.52
C ILE A 60 22.55 -34.02 2.74
N ILE A 61 23.65 -34.03 1.98
CA ILE A 61 24.08 -35.16 1.16
C ILE A 61 24.51 -36.35 2.02
N GLU A 62 24.97 -36.13 3.25
CA GLU A 62 25.33 -37.21 4.17
C GLU A 62 24.11 -37.97 4.72
N LYS A 63 22.89 -37.46 4.46
CA LYS A 63 21.64 -38.10 4.90
C LYS A 63 21.10 -39.15 3.92
N VAL A 64 21.87 -39.53 2.90
CA VAL A 64 21.49 -40.61 1.97
C VAL A 64 21.35 -41.92 2.76
N ASP A 65 20.12 -42.41 2.86
CA ASP A 65 19.73 -43.57 3.67
C ASP A 65 19.21 -44.74 2.83
N TRP A 66 19.52 -44.75 1.54
CA TRP A 66 19.23 -45.83 0.59
C TRP A 66 20.51 -46.33 -0.07
N GLU A 67 20.45 -47.50 -0.73
CA GLU A 67 21.58 -48.05 -1.49
C GLU A 67 21.92 -47.13 -2.67
N CYS A 68 23.04 -46.43 -2.58
CA CYS A 68 23.45 -45.40 -3.52
C CYS A 68 24.98 -45.25 -3.55
N GLU A 69 25.56 -45.29 -4.75
CA GLU A 69 26.94 -44.85 -4.96
C GLU A 69 27.00 -43.32 -5.01
N VAL A 70 27.50 -42.69 -3.95
CA VAL A 70 27.60 -41.23 -3.86
C VAL A 70 29.02 -40.75 -4.20
N LEU A 71 29.15 -40.05 -5.33
CA LEU A 71 30.41 -39.42 -5.77
C LEU A 71 30.34 -37.91 -5.52
N LYS A 72 31.36 -37.35 -4.87
CA LYS A 72 31.39 -35.93 -4.46
C LYS A 72 32.53 -35.19 -5.14
N ASN A 73 32.22 -34.08 -5.81
CA ASN A 73 33.19 -33.14 -6.36
C ASN A 73 32.93 -31.77 -5.74
N TYR A 74 33.56 -31.52 -4.59
CA TYR A 74 33.42 -30.28 -3.84
C TYR A 74 34.64 -29.40 -4.08
N SER A 75 34.40 -28.13 -4.43
CA SER A 75 35.47 -27.13 -4.52
C SER A 75 35.66 -26.44 -3.17
N ASP A 76 36.91 -26.23 -2.77
CA ASP A 76 37.24 -25.43 -1.59
C ASP A 76 37.21 -23.92 -1.89
N THR A 77 37.43 -23.54 -3.15
CA THR A 77 37.41 -22.14 -3.61
C THR A 77 36.17 -21.85 -4.45
N ASN A 78 35.61 -20.64 -4.34
CA ASN A 78 34.52 -20.21 -5.21
C ASN A 78 35.02 -20.02 -6.66
N MET A 79 34.56 -20.87 -7.57
CA MET A 79 34.85 -20.77 -9.01
C MET A 79 33.79 -19.92 -9.74
N GLY A 80 32.64 -19.72 -9.11
CA GLY A 80 31.49 -19.03 -9.68
C GLY A 80 30.66 -19.94 -10.59
N LEU A 81 29.38 -19.61 -10.70
CA LEU A 81 28.36 -20.44 -11.34
C LEU A 81 28.76 -20.97 -12.72
N LYS A 82 29.21 -20.10 -13.64
CA LYS A 82 29.51 -20.50 -15.02
C LYS A 82 30.65 -21.53 -15.11
N HIS A 83 31.72 -21.35 -14.34
CA HIS A 83 32.89 -22.24 -14.39
C HIS A 83 32.66 -23.51 -13.57
N ARG A 84 32.00 -23.38 -12.40
CA ARG A 84 31.78 -24.53 -11.53
C ARG A 84 30.85 -25.55 -12.16
N VAL A 85 29.76 -25.10 -12.78
CA VAL A 85 28.81 -26.02 -13.42
C VAL A 85 29.45 -26.70 -14.63
N ALA A 86 30.13 -25.95 -15.50
CA ALA A 86 30.83 -26.53 -16.66
C ALA A 86 31.86 -27.60 -16.25
N SER A 87 32.80 -27.24 -15.38
CA SER A 87 33.84 -28.18 -14.90
C SER A 87 33.27 -29.37 -14.13
N GLY A 88 32.18 -29.17 -13.39
CA GLY A 88 31.48 -30.23 -12.68
C GLY A 88 30.79 -31.20 -13.64
N LEU A 89 30.15 -30.70 -14.70
CA LEU A 89 29.50 -31.55 -15.72
C LEU A 89 30.53 -32.31 -16.56
N ASP A 90 31.69 -31.73 -16.87
CA ASP A 90 32.81 -32.47 -17.46
C ASP A 90 33.22 -33.65 -16.58
N TRP A 91 33.32 -33.43 -15.26
CA TRP A 91 33.59 -34.51 -14.32
C TRP A 91 32.47 -35.55 -14.27
N VAL A 92 31.19 -35.15 -14.30
CA VAL A 92 30.06 -36.09 -14.35
C VAL A 92 30.16 -36.99 -15.57
N PHE A 93 30.31 -36.40 -16.75
CA PHE A 93 30.36 -37.18 -17.99
C PHE A 93 31.69 -37.92 -18.19
N ASN A 94 32.75 -37.64 -17.43
CA ASN A 94 33.90 -38.55 -17.35
C ASN A 94 33.58 -39.83 -16.56
N ASN A 95 32.61 -39.80 -15.65
CA ASN A 95 32.21 -40.94 -14.81
C ASN A 95 31.04 -41.74 -15.38
N VAL A 96 30.12 -41.10 -16.11
CA VAL A 96 28.88 -41.73 -16.61
C VAL A 96 28.59 -41.39 -18.08
N GLU A 97 27.84 -42.25 -18.77
CA GLU A 97 27.44 -42.05 -20.17
C GLU A 97 26.20 -41.15 -20.32
N GLU A 98 25.37 -41.06 -19.28
CA GLU A 98 24.17 -40.24 -19.22
C GLU A 98 23.84 -39.87 -17.77
N ALA A 99 23.16 -38.76 -17.58
CA ALA A 99 22.73 -38.31 -16.26
C ALA A 99 21.46 -37.46 -16.34
N ILE A 100 20.68 -37.49 -15.26
CA ILE A 100 19.68 -36.47 -14.91
C ILE A 100 20.39 -35.43 -14.05
N ILE A 101 20.26 -34.15 -14.36
CA ILE A 101 20.93 -33.03 -13.73
C ILE A 101 19.90 -32.13 -13.04
N LEU A 102 20.08 -31.89 -11.75
CA LEU A 102 19.27 -30.99 -10.93
C LEU A 102 20.17 -29.96 -10.24
N GLU A 103 19.69 -28.72 -10.15
CA GLU A 103 20.28 -27.67 -9.31
C GLU A 103 19.57 -27.63 -7.95
N ASP A 104 20.19 -26.99 -6.95
CA ASP A 104 19.69 -26.90 -5.57
C ASP A 104 18.32 -26.20 -5.43
N ASP A 105 17.81 -25.59 -6.48
CA ASP A 105 16.54 -24.91 -6.55
C ASP A 105 15.57 -25.44 -7.61
N CYS A 106 15.90 -26.57 -8.24
CA CYS A 106 15.04 -27.24 -9.22
C CYS A 106 14.31 -28.41 -8.56
N LEU A 107 13.06 -28.19 -8.15
CA LEU A 107 12.21 -29.19 -7.48
C LEU A 107 11.45 -30.03 -8.52
N PRO A 108 11.78 -31.33 -8.68
CA PRO A 108 11.10 -32.20 -9.65
C PRO A 108 9.84 -32.87 -9.05
N ASP A 109 8.85 -33.13 -9.92
CA ASP A 109 7.83 -34.16 -9.68
C ASP A 109 8.46 -35.57 -9.78
N PRO A 110 8.03 -36.55 -8.98
CA PRO A 110 8.56 -37.91 -9.06
C PRO A 110 8.51 -38.54 -10.46
N THR A 111 7.54 -38.18 -11.30
CA THR A 111 7.43 -38.70 -12.67
C THR A 111 8.50 -38.17 -13.62
N PHE A 112 9.16 -37.04 -13.30
CA PHE A 112 10.29 -36.50 -14.07
C PHE A 112 11.43 -37.51 -14.25
N PHE A 113 11.72 -38.28 -13.20
CA PHE A 113 12.82 -39.25 -13.21
C PHE A 113 12.54 -40.41 -14.16
N ARG A 114 11.33 -40.98 -14.08
CA ARG A 114 10.90 -42.05 -14.99
C ARG A 114 10.81 -41.54 -16.44
N PHE A 115 10.29 -40.34 -16.63
CA PHE A 115 10.23 -39.70 -17.95
C PHE A 115 11.63 -39.57 -18.56
N SER A 116 12.61 -39.10 -17.77
CA SER A 116 13.99 -38.95 -18.22
C SER A 116 14.67 -40.30 -18.47
N GLU A 117 14.49 -41.31 -17.59
CA GLU A 117 15.06 -42.66 -17.78
C GLU A 117 14.53 -43.32 -19.06
N GLU A 118 13.20 -43.31 -19.29
CA GLU A 118 12.61 -43.90 -20.50
C GLU A 118 13.12 -43.21 -21.78
N LEU A 119 13.27 -41.88 -21.77
CA LEU A 119 13.69 -41.12 -22.95
C LEU A 119 15.20 -41.14 -23.19
N LEU A 120 16.02 -41.19 -22.14
CA LEU A 120 17.46 -41.38 -22.25
C LEU A 120 17.77 -42.72 -22.94
N ASP A 121 17.03 -43.76 -22.59
CA ASP A 121 17.17 -45.06 -23.21
C ASP A 121 16.60 -45.09 -24.64
N TYR A 122 15.38 -44.56 -24.84
CA TYR A 122 14.71 -44.58 -26.14
C TYR A 122 15.48 -43.79 -27.22
N TYR A 123 16.08 -42.65 -26.88
CA TYR A 123 16.84 -41.80 -27.79
C TYR A 123 18.36 -41.94 -27.66
N ARG A 124 18.85 -42.99 -26.98
CA ARG A 124 20.28 -43.23 -26.73
C ARG A 124 21.16 -43.08 -27.96
N TYR A 125 20.71 -43.59 -29.11
CA TYR A 125 21.48 -43.57 -30.36
C TYR A 125 21.04 -42.48 -31.36
N ASN A 126 20.04 -41.65 -31.02
CA ASN A 126 19.59 -40.58 -31.90
C ASN A 126 20.43 -39.31 -31.70
N GLN A 127 21.29 -38.99 -32.67
CA GLN A 127 22.21 -37.85 -32.57
C GLN A 127 21.51 -36.48 -32.58
N GLN A 128 20.28 -36.38 -33.11
CA GLN A 128 19.54 -35.12 -33.14
C GLN A 128 19.01 -34.75 -31.76
N VAL A 129 18.65 -35.73 -30.93
CA VAL A 129 18.16 -35.46 -29.57
C VAL A 129 19.36 -35.30 -28.63
N MET A 130 19.50 -34.11 -28.07
CA MET A 130 20.63 -33.74 -27.22
C MET A 130 20.23 -33.46 -25.77
N VAL A 131 18.99 -33.03 -25.52
CA VAL A 131 18.54 -32.64 -24.18
C VAL A 131 17.13 -33.16 -23.94
N ILE A 132 16.85 -33.58 -22.70
CA ILE A 132 15.49 -33.81 -22.19
C ILE A 132 15.31 -32.79 -21.06
N THR A 133 14.36 -31.87 -21.15
CA THR A 133 14.08 -30.94 -20.05
C THR A 133 12.91 -31.44 -19.19
N GLY A 134 12.85 -31.03 -17.93
CA GLY A 134 11.69 -31.18 -17.06
C GLY A 134 10.74 -29.99 -17.10
N THR A 135 11.15 -28.87 -17.67
CA THR A 135 10.32 -27.65 -17.72
C THR A 135 9.39 -27.61 -18.93
N ASN A 136 8.23 -26.98 -18.75
CA ASN A 136 7.31 -26.62 -19.82
C ASN A 136 6.86 -25.16 -19.65
N PHE A 137 7.17 -24.33 -20.65
CA PHE A 137 6.80 -22.91 -20.69
C PHE A 137 5.75 -22.59 -21.75
N LEU A 138 4.85 -23.54 -22.04
CA LEU A 138 3.73 -23.36 -22.98
C LEU A 138 2.44 -22.88 -22.29
N PHE A 139 2.47 -22.67 -20.96
CA PHE A 139 1.37 -22.11 -20.16
C PHE A 139 0.00 -22.78 -20.43
N GLY A 140 0.00 -24.11 -20.52
CA GLY A 140 -1.20 -24.92 -20.77
C GLY A 140 -1.54 -25.15 -22.25
N TRP A 141 -0.88 -24.46 -23.19
CA TRP A 141 -1.06 -24.72 -24.61
C TRP A 141 -0.46 -26.08 -25.02
N LYS A 142 -1.28 -26.90 -25.69
CA LYS A 142 -0.89 -28.22 -26.22
C LYS A 142 -1.00 -28.23 -27.75
N PRO A 143 0.12 -28.28 -28.49
CA PRO A 143 0.08 -28.30 -29.96
C PRO A 143 -0.46 -29.63 -30.52
N ASN A 144 -0.35 -30.72 -29.77
CA ASN A 144 -0.80 -32.06 -30.16
C ASN A 144 -1.00 -32.96 -28.92
N ASN A 145 -1.34 -34.23 -29.15
CA ASN A 145 -1.68 -35.22 -28.10
C ASN A 145 -0.52 -36.14 -27.67
N TYR A 146 0.74 -35.81 -28.04
CA TYR A 146 1.92 -36.54 -27.58
C TYR A 146 2.32 -36.12 -26.16
N SER A 147 3.07 -36.99 -25.47
CA SER A 147 3.55 -36.73 -24.11
C SER A 147 4.72 -35.74 -24.06
N TYR A 148 5.30 -35.40 -25.21
CA TYR A 148 6.38 -34.43 -25.33
C TYR A 148 6.55 -33.90 -26.76
N TYR A 149 7.29 -32.80 -26.90
CA TYR A 149 7.56 -32.08 -28.15
C TYR A 149 9.06 -31.93 -28.40
N PHE A 150 9.47 -31.76 -29.66
CA PHE A 150 10.85 -31.43 -30.01
C PHE A 150 11.00 -29.95 -30.28
N SER A 151 11.87 -29.28 -29.53
CA SER A 151 12.16 -27.85 -29.66
C SER A 151 13.66 -27.62 -29.88
N ARG A 152 14.03 -26.51 -30.51
CA ARG A 152 15.43 -26.07 -30.50
C ARG A 152 15.82 -25.43 -29.17
N TYR A 153 14.86 -24.90 -28.41
CA TYR A 153 15.16 -24.19 -27.18
C TYR A 153 15.52 -25.16 -26.08
N ILE A 154 16.62 -24.82 -25.41
CA ILE A 154 17.15 -25.58 -24.29
C ILE A 154 16.84 -24.82 -23.03
N ASP A 155 16.28 -25.54 -22.09
CA ASP A 155 16.14 -25.16 -20.70
C ASP A 155 16.90 -26.17 -19.84
N CYS A 156 17.46 -25.68 -18.74
CA CYS A 156 18.35 -26.46 -17.88
C CYS A 156 17.86 -26.50 -16.43
N TRP A 157 16.59 -26.18 -16.15
CA TRP A 157 16.02 -26.36 -14.82
C TRP A 157 15.50 -27.79 -14.67
N GLY A 158 16.36 -28.67 -14.16
CA GLY A 158 16.08 -30.10 -14.14
C GLY A 158 15.99 -30.68 -15.54
N TRP A 159 17.07 -31.34 -15.97
CA TRP A 159 17.20 -31.82 -17.35
C TRP A 159 18.02 -33.09 -17.39
N ALA A 160 18.11 -33.76 -18.52
CA ALA A 160 18.91 -34.95 -18.73
C ALA A 160 19.62 -34.89 -20.09
N THR A 161 20.81 -35.48 -20.16
CA THR A 161 21.59 -35.56 -21.39
C THR A 161 22.58 -36.73 -21.35
N TRP A 162 23.30 -36.92 -22.45
CA TRP A 162 24.32 -37.94 -22.64
C TRP A 162 25.71 -37.31 -22.76
N ARG A 163 26.75 -38.07 -22.40
CA ARG A 163 28.16 -37.77 -22.70
C ARG A 163 28.35 -37.46 -24.19
N ARG A 164 27.69 -38.23 -25.07
CA ARG A 164 27.74 -38.01 -26.53
C ARG A 164 27.21 -36.64 -26.98
N ALA A 165 26.35 -35.99 -26.19
CA ALA A 165 25.88 -34.65 -26.47
C ALA A 165 26.78 -33.62 -25.78
N TRP A 166 27.11 -33.84 -24.50
CA TRP A 166 27.93 -32.92 -23.71
C TRP A 166 29.34 -32.72 -24.28
N GLN A 167 29.90 -33.69 -25.01
CA GLN A 167 31.21 -33.55 -25.68
C GLN A 167 31.32 -32.34 -26.63
N TYR A 168 30.19 -31.79 -27.09
CA TYR A 168 30.16 -30.59 -27.93
C TYR A 168 30.17 -29.28 -27.14
N PHE A 169 30.06 -29.32 -25.81
CA PHE A 169 30.11 -28.13 -24.98
C PHE A 169 31.48 -27.46 -25.12
N ASP A 170 31.47 -26.22 -25.60
CA ASP A 170 32.67 -25.40 -25.73
C ASP A 170 32.53 -24.18 -24.83
N PHE A 171 33.27 -24.21 -23.71
CA PHE A 171 33.26 -23.11 -22.76
C PHE A 171 33.72 -21.78 -23.39
N GLU A 172 34.62 -21.80 -24.37
CA GLU A 172 35.18 -20.59 -24.98
C GLU A 172 34.33 -20.07 -26.16
N MET A 173 33.39 -20.86 -26.67
CA MET A 173 32.61 -20.56 -27.87
C MET A 173 33.50 -20.16 -29.07
N LYS A 174 34.54 -20.95 -29.37
CA LYS A 174 35.59 -20.64 -30.35
C LYS A 174 35.08 -20.35 -31.77
N GLN A 175 33.95 -20.96 -32.14
CA GLN A 175 33.33 -20.78 -33.47
C GLN A 175 32.41 -19.54 -33.54
N TRP A 176 32.13 -18.87 -32.42
CA TRP A 176 31.19 -17.74 -32.39
C TRP A 176 31.59 -16.57 -33.31
N PRO A 177 32.84 -16.09 -33.34
CA PRO A 177 33.21 -14.93 -34.18
C PRO A 177 32.91 -15.16 -35.66
N GLU A 178 33.28 -16.32 -36.21
CA GLU A 178 33.05 -16.66 -37.62
C GLU A 178 31.55 -16.82 -37.94
N LEU A 179 30.78 -17.47 -37.05
CA LEU A 179 29.34 -17.67 -37.24
C LEU A 179 28.56 -16.36 -37.14
N ARG A 180 28.95 -15.46 -36.24
CA ARG A 180 28.41 -14.11 -36.11
C ARG A 180 28.61 -13.35 -37.42
N ASP A 181 29.83 -13.32 -37.94
CA ASP A 181 30.18 -12.53 -39.12
C ASP A 181 29.54 -13.08 -40.41
N ASN A 182 29.23 -14.38 -40.45
CA ASN A 182 28.54 -15.04 -41.57
C ASN A 182 27.01 -15.09 -41.44
N ASN A 183 26.43 -14.28 -40.54
CA ASN A 183 24.98 -14.16 -40.30
C ASN A 183 24.28 -15.52 -40.02
N TRP A 184 24.95 -16.42 -39.30
CA TRP A 184 24.44 -17.77 -39.01
C TRP A 184 23.05 -17.74 -38.33
N LEU A 185 22.87 -16.89 -37.32
CA LEU A 185 21.60 -16.80 -36.59
C LEU A 185 20.45 -16.27 -37.46
N LEU A 186 20.73 -15.39 -38.42
CA LEU A 186 19.71 -14.91 -39.36
C LEU A 186 19.22 -16.05 -40.25
N LYS A 187 20.12 -16.96 -40.67
CA LYS A 187 19.75 -18.17 -41.43
C LYS A 187 18.94 -19.15 -40.57
N LEU A 188 19.27 -19.23 -39.27
CA LEU A 188 18.62 -20.15 -38.32
C LEU A 188 17.18 -19.70 -37.94
N PHE A 189 16.95 -18.40 -37.75
CA PHE A 189 15.66 -17.85 -37.29
C PHE A 189 14.80 -17.26 -38.40
N LYS A 190 15.39 -16.83 -39.53
CA LYS A 190 14.72 -16.11 -40.63
C LYS A 190 14.13 -14.74 -40.24
N GLU A 191 13.92 -14.46 -38.95
CA GLU A 191 13.48 -13.19 -38.38
C GLU A 191 14.67 -12.32 -37.93
N PRO A 192 14.89 -11.12 -38.51
CA PRO A 192 16.03 -10.28 -38.19
C PRO A 192 16.11 -9.86 -36.71
N GLN A 193 14.98 -9.53 -36.10
CA GLN A 193 14.93 -9.07 -34.70
C GLN A 193 15.33 -10.15 -33.71
N VAL A 194 14.85 -11.39 -33.92
CA VAL A 194 15.22 -12.55 -33.11
C VAL A 194 16.70 -12.89 -33.29
N ALA A 195 17.18 -12.87 -34.54
CA ALA A 195 18.59 -13.11 -34.83
C ALA A 195 19.50 -12.07 -34.17
N GLU A 196 19.14 -10.79 -34.22
CA GLU A 196 19.89 -9.72 -33.57
C GLU A 196 19.90 -9.87 -32.05
N GLN A 197 18.75 -10.19 -31.44
CA GLN A 197 18.66 -10.44 -30.00
C GLN A 197 19.61 -11.56 -29.56
N TRP A 198 19.57 -12.71 -30.22
CA TRP A 198 20.46 -13.82 -29.91
C TRP A 198 21.92 -13.51 -30.23
N THR A 199 22.18 -12.68 -31.23
CA THR A 199 23.52 -12.18 -31.52
C THR A 199 24.06 -11.38 -30.35
N ARG A 200 23.28 -10.46 -29.80
CA ARG A 200 23.66 -9.69 -28.61
C ARG A 200 23.87 -10.59 -27.39
N THR A 201 22.99 -11.57 -27.17
CA THR A 201 23.11 -12.52 -26.04
C THR A 201 24.36 -13.39 -26.14
N PHE A 202 24.65 -13.98 -27.31
CA PHE A 202 25.85 -14.79 -27.50
C PHE A 202 27.12 -13.96 -27.52
N GLN A 203 27.08 -12.74 -28.06
CA GLN A 203 28.21 -11.81 -27.98
C GLN A 203 28.50 -11.42 -26.52
N ALA A 204 27.48 -11.02 -25.75
CA ALA A 204 27.64 -10.71 -24.34
C ALA A 204 28.07 -11.92 -23.50
N THR A 205 27.67 -13.14 -23.89
CA THR A 205 28.18 -14.38 -23.28
C THR A 205 29.66 -14.58 -23.61
N TYR A 206 30.02 -14.46 -24.89
CA TYR A 206 31.39 -14.59 -25.39
C TYR A 206 32.35 -13.58 -24.73
N ASP A 207 31.96 -12.31 -24.66
CA ASP A 207 32.74 -11.22 -24.03
C ASP A 207 32.76 -11.32 -22.49
N GLY A 208 32.02 -12.26 -21.90
CA GLY A 208 32.01 -12.51 -20.46
C GLY A 208 31.10 -11.59 -19.65
N HIS A 209 30.27 -10.77 -20.30
CA HIS A 209 29.27 -9.90 -19.65
C HIS A 209 28.09 -10.67 -19.05
N ILE A 210 27.81 -11.88 -19.51
CA ILE A 210 26.77 -12.76 -18.95
C ILE A 210 27.42 -13.89 -18.13
N ASN A 211 27.06 -13.99 -16.84
CA ASN A 211 27.58 -15.02 -15.94
C ASN A 211 26.69 -16.29 -15.93
N SER A 212 26.57 -16.95 -17.08
CA SER A 212 25.76 -18.17 -17.24
C SER A 212 26.44 -19.18 -18.16
N TRP A 213 26.45 -20.45 -17.75
CA TRP A 213 26.91 -21.58 -18.57
C TRP A 213 25.85 -22.05 -19.56
N ALA A 214 24.56 -21.84 -19.26
CA ALA A 214 23.44 -22.36 -20.04
C ALA A 214 23.38 -21.78 -21.46
N PHE A 215 23.78 -20.52 -21.67
CA PHE A 215 23.86 -19.94 -23.02
C PHE A 215 24.97 -20.57 -23.88
N ARG A 216 26.07 -20.99 -23.26
CA ARG A 216 27.16 -21.70 -23.95
C ARG A 216 26.71 -23.10 -24.36
N TRP A 217 25.96 -23.78 -23.49
CA TRP A 217 25.34 -25.05 -23.82
C TRP A 217 24.30 -24.94 -24.93
N LYS A 218 23.46 -23.89 -24.88
CA LYS A 218 22.50 -23.57 -25.93
C LYS A 218 23.18 -23.36 -27.28
N PHE A 219 24.26 -22.59 -27.30
CA PHE A 219 25.08 -22.38 -28.50
C PHE A 219 25.63 -23.70 -29.06
N ALA A 220 26.20 -24.57 -28.21
CA ALA A 220 26.74 -25.86 -28.61
C ALA A 220 25.68 -26.76 -29.27
N CYS A 221 24.51 -26.88 -28.65
CA CYS A 221 23.42 -27.66 -29.22
C CYS A 221 22.89 -27.08 -30.54
N TRP A 222 22.72 -25.75 -30.64
CA TRP A 222 22.27 -25.13 -31.88
C TRP A 222 23.25 -25.32 -33.02
N LEU A 223 24.55 -25.29 -32.73
CA LEU A 223 25.59 -25.59 -33.70
C LEU A 223 25.47 -27.01 -34.28
N GLN A 224 24.99 -27.96 -33.48
CA GLN A 224 24.75 -29.34 -33.90
C GLN A 224 23.34 -29.59 -34.46
N ASN A 225 22.51 -28.54 -34.64
CA ASN A 225 21.08 -28.66 -34.93
C ASN A 225 20.34 -29.58 -33.94
N GLY A 226 20.79 -29.59 -32.68
CA GLY A 226 20.25 -30.42 -31.61
C GLY A 226 18.83 -30.03 -31.21
N LEU A 227 18.05 -31.04 -30.86
CA LEU A 227 16.69 -30.94 -30.38
C LEU A 227 16.63 -31.26 -28.88
N THR A 228 15.75 -30.54 -28.21
CA THR A 228 15.37 -30.72 -26.82
C THR A 228 13.98 -31.34 -26.77
N ILE A 229 13.82 -32.38 -25.96
CA ILE A 229 12.52 -32.92 -25.60
C ILE A 229 11.91 -32.06 -24.49
N ILE A 230 10.74 -31.50 -24.75
CA ILE A 230 9.92 -30.72 -23.79
C ILE A 230 8.69 -31.55 -23.41
N PRO A 231 8.46 -31.86 -22.12
CA PRO A 231 7.29 -32.64 -21.67
C PRO A 231 5.98 -31.87 -21.90
N GLU A 232 4.86 -32.58 -22.05
CA GLU A 232 3.52 -31.95 -22.18
C GLU A 232 3.03 -31.28 -20.88
N LYS A 233 3.70 -31.57 -19.75
CA LYS A 233 3.46 -31.06 -18.41
C LYS A 233 4.73 -30.42 -17.86
N ASN A 234 4.60 -29.45 -16.97
CA ASN A 234 5.78 -28.93 -16.26
C ASN A 234 6.17 -29.91 -15.15
N LEU A 235 7.28 -30.62 -15.30
CA LEU A 235 7.74 -31.65 -14.36
C LEU A 235 8.74 -31.13 -13.33
N VAL A 236 9.28 -29.92 -13.52
CA VAL A 236 10.26 -29.30 -12.61
C VAL A 236 9.89 -27.85 -12.33
N SER A 237 9.96 -27.45 -11.07
CA SER A 237 9.72 -26.09 -10.60
C SER A 237 11.01 -25.44 -10.12
N ASN A 238 11.35 -24.25 -10.62
CA ASN A 238 12.44 -23.46 -10.06
C ASN A 238 11.94 -22.64 -8.85
N ILE A 239 12.29 -23.10 -7.65
CA ILE A 239 11.90 -22.50 -6.36
C ILE A 239 12.97 -21.53 -5.82
N GLY A 240 13.94 -21.16 -6.64
CA GLY A 240 15.13 -20.40 -6.25
C GLY A 240 15.04 -18.91 -6.52
N PHE A 241 13.90 -18.38 -6.97
CA PHE A 241 13.75 -16.96 -7.26
C PHE A 241 13.76 -16.13 -5.97
N ASN A 242 14.77 -15.27 -5.79
CA ASN A 242 14.92 -14.35 -4.66
C ASN A 242 16.01 -13.31 -4.95
N VAL A 243 16.07 -12.26 -4.13
CA VAL A 243 17.06 -11.18 -4.24
C VAL A 243 18.51 -11.65 -4.11
N ASP A 244 18.74 -12.81 -3.48
CA ASP A 244 20.06 -13.40 -3.28
C ASP A 244 20.51 -14.33 -4.43
N SER A 245 19.68 -14.48 -5.47
CA SER A 245 19.97 -15.26 -6.68
C SER A 245 21.00 -14.61 -7.60
N THR A 246 21.82 -15.43 -8.26
CA THR A 246 22.78 -14.94 -9.27
C THR A 246 22.09 -14.52 -10.57
N ASN A 247 21.09 -15.28 -11.04
CA ASN A 247 20.45 -15.06 -12.35
C ASN A 247 18.90 -14.96 -12.29
N THR A 248 18.26 -15.33 -11.17
CA THR A 248 16.79 -15.41 -11.01
C THR A 248 16.29 -14.48 -9.89
N ILE A 249 16.58 -13.18 -9.99
CA ILE A 249 16.27 -12.20 -8.92
C ILE A 249 14.82 -11.71 -8.89
N ASN A 250 14.08 -11.81 -10.00
CA ASN A 250 12.72 -11.29 -10.10
C ASN A 250 11.67 -12.32 -9.65
N VAL A 251 11.25 -12.25 -8.40
CA VAL A 251 10.24 -13.13 -7.81
C VAL A 251 8.89 -13.11 -8.54
N ASP A 252 8.57 -12.02 -9.24
CA ASP A 252 7.32 -11.86 -10.00
C ASP A 252 7.42 -12.39 -11.44
N SER A 253 8.50 -13.09 -11.78
CA SER A 253 8.66 -13.74 -13.07
C SER A 253 7.56 -14.79 -13.30
N LEU A 254 6.99 -14.81 -14.49
CA LEU A 254 6.04 -15.85 -14.92
C LEU A 254 6.61 -17.28 -14.86
N LEU A 255 7.94 -17.40 -14.83
CA LEU A 255 8.67 -18.67 -14.79
C LEU A 255 9.05 -19.10 -13.36
N ALA A 256 8.91 -18.22 -12.38
CA ALA A 256 9.28 -18.48 -10.99
C ALA A 256 8.29 -19.44 -10.34
N SER A 257 8.76 -20.52 -9.71
CA SER A 257 7.91 -21.46 -8.96
C SER A 257 6.66 -21.91 -9.74
N THR A 258 6.81 -22.18 -11.04
CA THR A 258 5.74 -22.79 -11.86
C THR A 258 5.40 -24.15 -11.24
N PRO A 259 4.13 -24.45 -10.90
CA PRO A 259 3.78 -25.72 -10.26
C PRO A 259 4.22 -26.93 -11.09
N VAL A 260 4.57 -28.02 -10.40
CA VAL A 260 4.82 -29.30 -11.06
C VAL A 260 3.51 -30.07 -11.27
N GLU A 261 3.43 -30.83 -12.35
CA GLU A 261 2.29 -31.68 -12.70
C GLU A 261 2.75 -33.10 -13.02
N GLU A 262 1.99 -34.09 -12.56
CA GLU A 262 2.25 -35.51 -12.85
C GLU A 262 2.03 -35.81 -14.35
N ILE A 263 2.95 -36.57 -14.98
CA ILE A 263 2.76 -37.10 -16.34
C ILE A 263 2.32 -38.57 -16.32
N SER A 264 1.44 -38.93 -17.26
CA SER A 264 0.90 -40.28 -17.39
C SER A 264 1.78 -41.20 -18.23
N PHE A 265 1.82 -42.48 -17.86
CA PHE A 265 2.52 -43.55 -18.59
C PHE A 265 1.52 -44.62 -19.10
N PRO A 266 1.80 -45.33 -20.22
CA PRO A 266 3.00 -45.22 -21.07
C PRO A 266 3.05 -43.91 -21.86
N LEU A 267 4.25 -43.42 -22.17
CA LEU A 267 4.45 -42.20 -22.93
C LEU A 267 3.91 -42.34 -24.36
N LYS A 268 3.23 -41.30 -24.86
CA LYS A 268 2.80 -41.20 -26.25
C LYS A 268 3.92 -40.55 -27.07
N HIS A 269 4.75 -41.37 -27.70
CA HIS A 269 5.88 -40.92 -28.49
C HIS A 269 5.43 -40.29 -29.83
N PRO A 270 6.04 -39.16 -30.27
CA PRO A 270 5.89 -38.66 -31.63
C PRO A 270 6.41 -39.67 -32.66
N ASN A 271 5.70 -39.80 -33.79
CA ASN A 271 6.04 -40.76 -34.84
C ASN A 271 7.36 -40.42 -35.57
N THR A 272 7.80 -39.17 -35.51
CA THR A 272 9.02 -38.68 -36.16
C THR A 272 9.74 -37.70 -35.25
N VAL A 273 11.06 -37.62 -35.39
CA VAL A 273 11.90 -36.65 -34.68
C VAL A 273 12.00 -35.40 -35.55
N ILE A 274 10.98 -34.54 -35.46
CA ILE A 274 10.89 -33.29 -36.22
C ILE A 274 10.64 -32.14 -35.24
N ARG A 275 11.36 -31.04 -35.44
CA ARG A 275 11.20 -29.79 -34.70
C ARG A 275 9.78 -29.24 -34.84
N GLU A 276 9.14 -28.96 -33.71
CA GLU A 276 7.84 -28.29 -33.66
C GLU A 276 8.02 -26.77 -33.72
N GLU A 277 7.93 -26.18 -34.91
CA GLU A 277 8.23 -24.77 -35.13
C GLU A 277 7.31 -23.83 -34.35
N LYS A 278 6.05 -24.22 -34.13
CA LYS A 278 5.10 -23.40 -33.35
C LYS A 278 5.47 -23.35 -31.86
N VAL A 279 6.01 -24.45 -31.32
CA VAL A 279 6.54 -24.50 -29.95
C VAL A 279 7.75 -23.58 -29.82
N ASP A 280 8.66 -23.60 -30.79
CA ASP A 280 9.80 -22.70 -30.83
C ASP A 280 9.37 -21.22 -30.91
N GLU A 281 8.45 -20.88 -31.80
CA GLU A 281 7.95 -19.51 -31.95
C GLU A 281 7.32 -19.00 -30.65
N PHE A 282 6.50 -19.85 -30.02
CA PHE A 282 5.87 -19.53 -28.74
C PHE A 282 6.92 -19.28 -27.65
N ILE A 283 7.89 -20.19 -27.47
CA ILE A 283 8.95 -20.06 -26.46
C ILE A 283 9.80 -18.81 -26.75
N GLN A 284 10.16 -18.54 -28.01
CA GLN A 284 10.91 -17.34 -28.37
C GLN A 284 10.18 -16.09 -27.89
N LYS A 285 8.92 -15.92 -28.31
CA LYS A 285 8.16 -14.70 -28.04
C LYS A 285 7.85 -14.53 -26.54
N THR A 286 7.59 -15.61 -25.82
CA THR A 286 7.14 -15.54 -24.42
C THR A 286 8.28 -15.56 -23.41
N VAL A 287 9.28 -16.42 -23.60
CA VAL A 287 10.37 -16.63 -22.64
C VAL A 287 11.55 -15.70 -22.94
N PHE A 288 11.95 -15.61 -24.22
CA PHE A 288 13.20 -14.93 -24.60
C PHE A 288 13.00 -13.48 -25.04
N THR A 289 11.99 -13.18 -25.87
CA THR A 289 11.68 -11.80 -26.30
C THR A 289 10.81 -11.06 -25.28
N ARG A 290 10.09 -11.78 -24.40
CA ARG A 290 9.08 -11.23 -23.47
C ARG A 290 8.09 -10.29 -24.17
N ASN A 291 7.59 -10.70 -25.33
CA ASN A 291 6.55 -9.97 -26.04
C ASN A 291 5.21 -10.20 -25.32
N LEU A 292 4.96 -9.39 -24.31
CA LEU A 292 3.76 -9.44 -23.47
C LEU A 292 2.50 -9.10 -24.26
N SER A 293 2.56 -8.24 -25.29
CA SER A 293 1.48 -8.04 -26.26
C SER A 293 1.11 -9.33 -27.01
N TYR A 294 2.10 -10.07 -27.52
CA TYR A 294 1.86 -11.37 -28.15
C TYR A 294 1.26 -12.38 -27.16
N LEU A 295 1.80 -12.48 -25.94
CA LEU A 295 1.28 -13.37 -24.91
C LEU A 295 -0.17 -13.01 -24.54
N ARG A 296 -0.46 -11.72 -24.32
CA ARG A 296 -1.79 -11.17 -24.06
C ARG A 296 -2.78 -11.58 -25.15
N HIS A 297 -2.38 -11.44 -26.43
CA HIS A 297 -3.21 -11.83 -27.56
C HIS A 297 -3.44 -13.34 -27.69
N GLN A 298 -2.41 -14.17 -27.45
CA GLN A 298 -2.56 -15.63 -27.47
C GLN A 298 -3.49 -16.13 -26.36
N ILE A 299 -3.36 -15.58 -25.16
CA ILE A 299 -4.25 -15.91 -24.03
C ILE A 299 -5.68 -15.47 -24.34
N ALA A 300 -5.85 -14.27 -24.90
CA ALA A 300 -7.15 -13.79 -25.32
C ALA A 300 -7.83 -14.76 -26.31
N ASN A 301 -7.09 -15.19 -27.34
CA ASN A 301 -7.60 -16.16 -28.32
C ASN A 301 -7.87 -17.54 -27.70
N LEU A 302 -7.03 -18.01 -26.77
CA LEU A 302 -7.27 -19.26 -26.05
C LEU A 302 -8.60 -19.19 -25.29
N TRP A 303 -8.82 -18.13 -24.50
CA TRP A 303 -10.02 -17.98 -23.68
C TRP A 303 -11.29 -17.83 -24.49
N LEU A 304 -11.24 -17.17 -25.65
CA LEU A 304 -12.40 -17.06 -26.55
C LEU A 304 -12.81 -18.39 -27.19
N ASN A 305 -11.89 -19.37 -27.28
CA ASN A 305 -12.11 -20.62 -28.01
C ASN A 305 -12.40 -21.85 -27.12
N ILE A 306 -12.44 -21.70 -25.79
CA ILE A 306 -12.75 -22.80 -24.86
C ILE A 306 -14.13 -22.61 -24.20
N THR A 307 -14.75 -23.71 -23.78
CA THR A 307 -16.05 -23.67 -23.10
C THR A 307 -15.96 -23.05 -21.71
N SER A 308 -17.07 -22.53 -21.18
CA SER A 308 -17.10 -21.92 -19.84
C SER A 308 -16.74 -22.91 -18.71
N GLU A 309 -17.02 -24.20 -18.89
CA GLU A 309 -16.65 -25.26 -17.95
C GLU A 309 -15.14 -25.54 -17.97
N GLU A 310 -14.55 -25.63 -19.16
CA GLU A 310 -13.10 -25.78 -19.35
C GLU A 310 -12.33 -24.54 -18.85
N LEU A 311 -12.90 -23.36 -19.05
CA LEU A 311 -12.31 -22.08 -18.65
C LEU A 311 -12.06 -22.00 -17.14
N ASN A 312 -12.99 -22.52 -16.31
CA ASN A 312 -12.79 -22.60 -14.85
C ASN A 312 -11.59 -23.50 -14.49
N SER A 313 -11.43 -24.63 -15.18
CA SER A 313 -10.29 -25.54 -14.99
C SER A 313 -8.96 -24.88 -15.39
N VAL A 314 -8.97 -24.16 -16.53
CA VAL A 314 -7.81 -23.46 -17.06
C VAL A 314 -7.40 -22.29 -16.15
N ILE A 315 -8.34 -21.42 -15.75
CA ILE A 315 -8.05 -20.23 -14.93
C ILE A 315 -7.59 -20.58 -13.51
N LYS A 316 -8.02 -21.72 -12.98
CA LYS A 316 -7.55 -22.22 -11.68
C LYS A 316 -6.07 -22.59 -11.66
N GLN A 317 -5.40 -22.63 -12.81
CA GLN A 317 -3.95 -22.78 -12.86
C GLN A 317 -3.29 -21.49 -12.36
N ASP A 318 -2.40 -21.58 -11.37
CA ASP A 318 -1.67 -20.45 -10.78
C ASP A 318 -1.01 -19.53 -11.82
N ALA A 319 -0.60 -20.08 -12.96
CA ALA A 319 -0.02 -19.34 -14.07
C ALA A 319 -0.94 -18.21 -14.60
N ILE A 320 -2.26 -18.43 -14.67
CA ILE A 320 -3.20 -17.44 -15.21
C ILE A 320 -3.50 -16.34 -14.19
N ASN A 321 -3.66 -16.67 -12.91
CA ASN A 321 -3.73 -15.66 -11.85
C ASN A 321 -2.48 -14.79 -11.86
N ARG A 322 -1.29 -15.39 -12.08
CA ARG A 322 -0.05 -14.63 -12.23
C ARG A 322 -0.07 -13.69 -13.44
N ILE A 323 -0.59 -14.11 -14.60
CA ILE A 323 -0.73 -13.25 -15.78
C ILE A 323 -1.73 -12.11 -15.53
N LEU A 324 -2.87 -12.36 -14.90
CA LEU A 324 -3.82 -11.30 -14.53
C LEU A 324 -3.21 -10.31 -13.53
N ASN A 325 -2.26 -10.77 -12.71
CA ASN A 325 -1.47 -9.94 -11.80
C ASN A 325 -0.23 -9.31 -12.47
N THR A 326 0.17 -9.74 -13.67
CA THR A 326 1.16 -9.00 -14.45
C THR A 326 0.53 -7.73 -14.97
N ARG A 327 1.25 -6.61 -14.89
CA ARG A 327 0.81 -5.29 -15.39
C ARG A 327 0.77 -5.21 -16.93
N VAL A 328 0.40 -6.32 -17.58
CA VAL A 328 0.29 -6.50 -19.02
C VAL A 328 -0.67 -5.49 -19.64
N ARG A 329 -1.69 -5.01 -18.92
CA ARG A 329 -2.60 -3.94 -19.40
C ARG A 329 -1.99 -2.53 -19.42
N GLU A 330 -0.84 -2.32 -18.76
CA GLU A 330 -0.12 -1.04 -18.77
C GLU A 330 0.80 -0.89 -19.99
N GLU A 331 0.97 -1.95 -20.78
CA GLU A 331 1.77 -1.88 -22.01
C GLU A 331 1.05 -1.13 -23.12
N SER A 332 1.84 -0.51 -24.00
CA SER A 332 1.30 0.11 -25.22
C SER A 332 0.67 -0.94 -26.12
N PHE A 333 -0.52 -0.64 -26.64
CA PHE A 333 -1.21 -1.48 -27.62
C PHE A 333 -0.65 -1.25 -29.02
N THR A 334 -0.61 -2.31 -29.82
CA THR A 334 -0.43 -2.20 -31.27
C THR A 334 -1.73 -1.77 -31.96
N ASP A 335 -1.67 -1.23 -33.17
CA ASP A 335 -2.86 -0.86 -33.96
C ASP A 335 -3.84 -2.04 -34.14
N THR A 336 -3.31 -3.26 -34.24
CA THR A 336 -4.08 -4.49 -34.33
C THR A 336 -4.84 -4.77 -33.03
N GLU A 337 -4.20 -4.57 -31.88
CA GLU A 337 -4.84 -4.72 -30.57
C GLU A 337 -5.89 -3.64 -30.31
N GLU A 338 -5.67 -2.41 -30.75
CA GLU A 338 -6.68 -1.37 -30.63
C GLU A 338 -7.99 -1.73 -31.35
N ASN A 339 -7.89 -2.34 -32.54
CA ASN A 339 -9.06 -2.83 -33.27
C ASN A 339 -9.70 -4.03 -32.55
N PHE A 340 -8.90 -4.98 -32.08
CA PHE A 340 -9.39 -6.11 -31.29
C PHE A 340 -10.13 -5.67 -30.02
N ILE A 341 -9.61 -4.64 -29.32
CA ILE A 341 -10.26 -4.06 -28.13
C ILE A 341 -11.60 -3.42 -28.48
N LYS A 342 -11.72 -2.74 -29.63
CA LYS A 342 -13.01 -2.19 -30.08
C LYS A 342 -14.04 -3.29 -30.32
N ASP A 343 -13.63 -4.37 -30.98
CA ASP A 343 -14.49 -5.53 -31.22
C ASP A 343 -14.88 -6.22 -29.91
N LEU A 344 -13.94 -6.34 -28.98
CA LEU A 344 -14.16 -6.88 -27.63
C LEU A 344 -15.21 -6.07 -26.85
N ILE A 345 -15.07 -4.74 -26.82
CA ILE A 345 -16.03 -3.84 -26.14
C ILE A 345 -17.42 -3.95 -26.77
N LEU A 346 -17.51 -4.03 -28.11
CA LEU A 346 -18.79 -4.18 -28.80
C LEU A 346 -19.48 -5.51 -28.43
N ASN A 347 -18.74 -6.61 -28.38
CA ASN A 347 -19.32 -7.91 -28.03
C ASN A 347 -19.71 -7.99 -26.54
N MET A 348 -18.99 -7.31 -25.63
CA MET A 348 -19.37 -7.21 -24.22
C MET A 348 -20.65 -6.40 -23.96
N SER A 349 -21.02 -5.51 -24.89
CA SER A 349 -22.25 -4.70 -24.76
C SER A 349 -23.53 -5.51 -25.05
N ARG A 350 -23.41 -6.77 -25.49
CA ARG A 350 -24.52 -7.71 -25.65
C ARG A 350 -24.85 -8.39 -24.32
N GLU A 351 -26.10 -8.83 -24.13
CA GLU A 351 -26.56 -9.37 -22.85
C GLU A 351 -25.75 -10.61 -22.39
N PHE A 352 -25.51 -10.72 -21.07
CA PHE A 352 -24.69 -11.77 -20.44
C PHE A 352 -25.25 -13.22 -20.57
N ASP A 353 -26.39 -13.39 -21.23
CA ASP A 353 -27.04 -14.70 -21.47
C ASP A 353 -26.58 -15.39 -22.78
N GLU A 354 -25.62 -14.80 -23.51
CA GLU A 354 -24.97 -15.43 -24.66
C GLU A 354 -23.82 -16.40 -24.25
N ASN A 355 -23.61 -17.47 -25.04
CA ASN A 355 -22.68 -18.59 -24.79
C ASN A 355 -21.19 -18.23 -24.51
N GLN A 356 -20.79 -16.95 -24.52
CA GLN A 356 -19.39 -16.51 -24.37
C GLN A 356 -19.16 -15.25 -23.49
N ALA A 357 -20.16 -14.72 -22.79
CA ALA A 357 -20.03 -13.44 -22.08
C ALA A 357 -18.89 -13.42 -21.02
N ILE A 358 -18.67 -14.53 -20.31
CA ILE A 358 -17.60 -14.66 -19.31
C ILE A 358 -16.21 -14.64 -19.96
N GLN A 359 -16.06 -15.26 -21.13
CA GLN A 359 -14.84 -15.28 -21.92
C GLN A 359 -14.46 -13.85 -22.33
N TYR A 360 -15.40 -13.09 -22.89
CA TYR A 360 -15.16 -11.70 -23.27
C TYR A 360 -14.80 -10.82 -22.07
N LEU A 361 -15.46 -11.01 -20.92
CA LEU A 361 -15.12 -10.29 -19.69
C LEU A 361 -13.67 -10.56 -19.26
N LEU A 362 -13.26 -11.82 -19.22
CA LEU A 362 -11.90 -12.21 -18.85
C LEU A 362 -10.87 -11.66 -19.83
N VAL A 363 -11.16 -11.72 -21.12
CA VAL A 363 -10.29 -11.13 -22.15
C VAL A 363 -10.16 -9.62 -21.94
N ALA A 364 -11.26 -8.90 -21.64
CA ALA A 364 -11.20 -7.46 -21.39
C ALA A 364 -10.34 -7.09 -20.18
N MET A 365 -10.36 -7.92 -19.13
CA MET A 365 -9.48 -7.76 -17.96
C MET A 365 -7.98 -7.83 -18.32
N LEU A 366 -7.60 -8.38 -19.47
CA LEU A 366 -6.19 -8.38 -19.93
C LEU A 366 -5.77 -7.06 -20.61
N TYR A 367 -6.72 -6.29 -21.14
CA TYR A 367 -6.41 -5.13 -21.98
C TYR A 367 -6.75 -3.79 -21.33
N LYS A 368 -7.72 -3.72 -20.42
CA LYS A 368 -8.22 -2.44 -19.92
C LYS A 368 -8.52 -2.50 -18.43
N TYR A 369 -8.45 -1.33 -17.79
CA TYR A 369 -8.95 -1.13 -16.44
C TYR A 369 -10.48 -1.10 -16.44
N PRO A 370 -11.15 -1.43 -15.32
CA PRO A 370 -12.60 -1.56 -15.29
C PRO A 370 -13.35 -0.28 -15.66
N HIS A 371 -12.80 0.91 -15.41
CA HIS A 371 -13.41 2.19 -15.78
C HIS A 371 -13.31 2.54 -17.27
N GLN A 372 -12.61 1.73 -18.07
CA GLN A 372 -12.36 1.99 -19.50
C GLN A 372 -13.29 1.20 -20.43
N PHE A 373 -14.24 0.41 -19.90
CA PHE A 373 -15.22 -0.36 -20.67
C PHE A 373 -16.50 -0.64 -19.85
N PRO A 374 -17.62 -1.08 -20.46
CA PRO A 374 -18.84 -1.36 -19.72
C PRO A 374 -18.71 -2.64 -18.87
N VAL A 375 -18.42 -2.47 -17.57
CA VAL A 375 -18.37 -3.59 -16.61
C VAL A 375 -19.77 -3.97 -16.09
N GLN A 376 -19.90 -5.23 -15.65
CA GLN A 376 -21.11 -5.77 -15.01
C GLN A 376 -21.13 -5.43 -13.51
N TYR A 377 -22.17 -4.74 -13.04
CA TYR A 377 -22.35 -4.43 -11.61
C TYR A 377 -23.41 -5.31 -10.94
N ASP A 378 -23.97 -6.31 -11.62
CA ASP A 378 -24.76 -7.35 -10.98
C ASP A 378 -23.87 -8.55 -10.62
N LEU A 379 -23.41 -8.59 -9.37
CA LEU A 379 -22.54 -9.67 -8.88
C LEU A 379 -23.23 -11.04 -8.86
N SER A 380 -24.57 -11.10 -8.90
CA SER A 380 -25.30 -12.37 -8.98
C SER A 380 -25.13 -13.08 -10.32
N LYS A 381 -24.78 -12.32 -11.37
CA LYS A 381 -24.49 -12.85 -12.71
C LYS A 381 -23.05 -13.34 -12.88
N ILE A 382 -22.20 -13.13 -11.88
CA ILE A 382 -20.79 -13.54 -11.93
C ILE A 382 -20.67 -14.95 -11.30
N PRO A 383 -20.08 -15.93 -12.00
CA PRO A 383 -19.88 -17.26 -11.46
C PRO A 383 -19.10 -17.24 -10.14
N ASN A 384 -19.53 -18.03 -9.15
CA ASN A 384 -18.91 -18.08 -7.82
C ASN A 384 -17.38 -18.29 -7.84
N TRP A 385 -16.88 -19.08 -8.80
CA TRP A 385 -15.45 -19.35 -8.95
C TRP A 385 -14.64 -18.12 -9.42
N LEU A 386 -15.28 -17.16 -10.10
CA LEU A 386 -14.66 -15.93 -10.62
C LEU A 386 -14.90 -14.72 -9.70
N LEU A 387 -15.95 -14.76 -8.90
CA LEU A 387 -16.49 -13.63 -8.15
C LEU A 387 -15.44 -12.84 -7.34
N ASN A 388 -14.56 -13.53 -6.61
CA ASN A 388 -13.50 -12.87 -5.83
C ASN A 388 -12.50 -12.11 -6.72
N ASN A 389 -12.01 -12.76 -7.79
CA ASN A 389 -11.09 -12.14 -8.75
C ASN A 389 -11.75 -10.97 -9.49
N TYR A 390 -13.06 -11.10 -9.77
CA TYR A 390 -13.81 -10.03 -10.39
C TYR A 390 -13.96 -8.81 -9.46
N VAL A 391 -14.26 -9.01 -8.17
CA VAL A 391 -14.29 -7.91 -7.20
C VAL A 391 -12.92 -7.25 -7.08
N LYS A 392 -11.83 -8.02 -7.02
CA LYS A 392 -10.47 -7.44 -7.04
C LYS A 392 -10.25 -6.59 -8.29
N PHE A 393 -10.68 -7.08 -9.45
CA PHE A 393 -10.60 -6.33 -10.71
C PHE A 393 -11.44 -5.05 -10.70
N LEU A 394 -12.66 -5.06 -10.14
CA LEU A 394 -13.53 -3.89 -10.05
C LEU A 394 -12.90 -2.73 -9.27
N PHE A 395 -12.03 -3.01 -8.31
CA PHE A 395 -11.33 -1.98 -7.51
C PHE A 395 -9.86 -1.79 -7.91
N ASP A 396 -9.43 -2.44 -9.00
CA ASP A 396 -8.08 -2.26 -9.51
C ASP A 396 -7.89 -0.83 -10.04
N ALA A 397 -6.72 -0.25 -9.78
CA ALA A 397 -6.42 1.14 -10.03
C ALA A 397 -5.26 1.28 -11.02
N PRO A 398 -5.34 2.21 -11.99
CA PRO A 398 -4.22 2.46 -12.88
C PRO A 398 -3.01 3.02 -12.13
N SER A 399 -1.81 2.61 -12.53
CA SER A 399 -0.58 3.23 -12.00
C SER A 399 -0.49 4.72 -12.30
N CYS A 400 -1.08 5.18 -13.41
CA CYS A 400 -1.34 6.58 -13.69
C CYS A 400 -2.45 6.72 -14.75
N PHE A 401 -3.27 7.77 -14.65
CA PHE A 401 -4.32 8.11 -15.62
C PHE A 401 -3.71 8.62 -16.92
N GLN A 402 -4.07 8.06 -18.07
CA GLN A 402 -3.49 8.30 -19.38
C GLN A 402 -4.22 9.37 -20.20
N GLU A 403 -5.55 9.42 -20.11
CA GLU A 403 -6.36 10.29 -20.97
C GLU A 403 -7.15 11.35 -20.21
N ILE A 404 -7.45 12.46 -20.88
CA ILE A 404 -8.31 13.51 -20.34
C ILE A 404 -9.71 12.93 -20.12
N GLY A 405 -10.29 13.20 -18.96
CA GLY A 405 -11.58 12.66 -18.51
C GLY A 405 -11.48 11.30 -17.82
N GLU A 406 -10.32 10.65 -17.80
CA GLU A 406 -10.18 9.32 -17.22
C GLU A 406 -10.37 9.32 -15.69
N VAL A 407 -9.94 10.38 -15.00
CA VAL A 407 -10.16 10.56 -13.56
C VAL A 407 -11.65 10.60 -13.22
N ASP A 408 -12.44 11.30 -14.04
CA ASP A 408 -13.89 11.41 -13.87
C ASP A 408 -14.57 10.05 -14.13
N ASN A 409 -14.15 9.33 -15.17
CA ASN A 409 -14.62 7.97 -15.47
C ASN A 409 -14.31 6.99 -14.34
N TYR A 410 -13.08 7.06 -13.79
CA TYR A 410 -12.67 6.23 -12.66
C TYR A 410 -13.51 6.53 -11.41
N TYR A 411 -13.78 7.80 -11.10
CA TYR A 411 -14.68 8.17 -10.00
C TYR A 411 -16.09 7.56 -10.18
N HIS A 412 -16.70 7.74 -11.36
CA HIS A 412 -18.04 7.22 -11.61
C HIS A 412 -18.09 5.69 -11.54
N HIS A 413 -17.04 5.02 -12.01
CA HIS A 413 -16.89 3.57 -11.91
C HIS A 413 -16.80 3.11 -10.46
N ILE A 414 -15.90 3.69 -9.65
CA ILE A 414 -15.75 3.30 -8.24
C ILE A 414 -17.03 3.58 -7.45
N ASN A 415 -17.71 4.69 -7.72
CA ASN A 415 -18.99 4.98 -7.08
C ASN A 415 -20.05 3.90 -7.37
N LYS A 416 -20.13 3.40 -8.60
CA LYS A 416 -21.03 2.28 -8.93
C LYS A 416 -20.56 0.97 -8.29
N ALA A 417 -19.26 0.67 -8.38
CA ALA A 417 -18.67 -0.56 -7.86
C ALA A 417 -18.87 -0.69 -6.35
N ILE A 418 -18.61 0.37 -5.58
CA ILE A 418 -18.76 0.35 -4.12
C ILE A 418 -20.23 0.21 -3.69
N ASN A 419 -21.15 0.88 -4.38
CA ASN A 419 -22.59 0.77 -4.10
C ASN A 419 -23.11 -0.65 -4.37
N CYS A 420 -22.68 -1.23 -5.49
CA CYS A 420 -22.94 -2.62 -5.85
C CYS A 420 -22.40 -3.59 -4.78
N LEU A 421 -21.10 -3.47 -4.45
CA LEU A 421 -20.44 -4.36 -3.49
C LEU A 421 -21.08 -4.26 -2.10
N HIS A 422 -21.32 -3.04 -1.63
CA HIS A 422 -21.99 -2.78 -0.36
C HIS A 422 -23.37 -3.41 -0.34
N SER A 423 -24.19 -3.19 -1.38
CA SER A 423 -25.54 -3.77 -1.47
C SER A 423 -25.49 -5.31 -1.46
N TYR A 424 -24.57 -5.92 -2.20
CA TYR A 424 -24.40 -7.38 -2.26
C TYR A 424 -24.02 -7.98 -0.89
N ILE A 425 -23.11 -7.32 -0.16
CA ILE A 425 -22.66 -7.80 1.16
C ILE A 425 -23.80 -7.66 2.18
N PHE A 426 -24.42 -6.48 2.25
CA PHE A 426 -25.38 -6.17 3.31
C PHE A 426 -26.80 -6.67 3.02
N SER A 427 -27.12 -7.09 1.80
CA SER A 427 -28.38 -7.80 1.51
C SER A 427 -28.38 -9.25 2.01
N SER A 428 -27.22 -9.86 2.21
CA SER A 428 -27.07 -11.25 2.66
C SER A 428 -25.77 -11.47 3.44
N PRO A 429 -25.59 -10.81 4.60
CA PRO A 429 -24.32 -10.81 5.36
C PRO A 429 -23.91 -12.19 5.88
N GLU A 430 -24.86 -13.11 6.06
CA GLU A 430 -24.61 -14.49 6.48
C GLU A 430 -24.10 -15.40 5.35
N SER A 431 -24.14 -14.93 4.09
CA SER A 431 -23.65 -15.70 2.95
C SER A 431 -22.13 -15.82 3.00
N LYS A 432 -21.61 -17.05 2.93
CA LYS A 432 -20.16 -17.31 2.86
C LYS A 432 -19.48 -16.52 1.73
N ASN A 433 -20.14 -16.39 0.58
CA ASN A 433 -19.62 -15.60 -0.54
C ASN A 433 -19.49 -14.11 -0.17
N ALA A 434 -20.51 -13.53 0.50
CA ALA A 434 -20.47 -12.14 0.94
C ALA A 434 -19.34 -11.91 1.96
N GLN A 435 -19.16 -12.84 2.90
CA GLN A 435 -18.10 -12.80 3.90
C GLN A 435 -16.71 -12.90 3.27
N ASP A 436 -16.48 -13.88 2.39
CA ASP A 436 -15.20 -14.09 1.70
C ASP A 436 -14.82 -12.88 0.83
N ILE A 437 -15.80 -12.28 0.15
CA ILE A 437 -15.61 -11.06 -0.65
C ILE A 437 -15.27 -9.87 0.23
N ALA A 438 -15.99 -9.66 1.35
CA ALA A 438 -15.70 -8.56 2.26
C ALA A 438 -14.27 -8.65 2.82
N ILE A 439 -13.84 -9.85 3.22
CA ILE A 439 -12.47 -10.11 3.69
C ILE A 439 -11.44 -9.83 2.58
N SER A 440 -11.72 -10.27 1.36
CA SER A 440 -10.84 -10.05 0.21
C SER A 440 -10.75 -8.58 -0.19
N PHE A 441 -11.88 -7.87 -0.21
CA PHE A 441 -11.93 -6.43 -0.43
C PHE A 441 -11.13 -5.71 0.65
N ALA A 442 -11.31 -6.05 1.93
CA ALA A 442 -10.55 -5.43 3.01
C ALA A 442 -9.04 -5.61 2.89
N ALA A 443 -8.57 -6.69 2.25
CA ALA A 443 -7.14 -6.87 1.97
C ALA A 443 -6.61 -6.04 0.79
N ASN A 444 -7.49 -5.51 -0.09
CA ASN A 444 -7.11 -4.90 -1.37
C ASN A 444 -7.79 -3.54 -1.66
N ALA A 445 -8.57 -2.99 -0.72
CA ALA A 445 -9.40 -1.80 -0.93
C ALA A 445 -8.58 -0.50 -1.00
N ASN A 446 -7.89 -0.29 -2.12
CA ASN A 446 -7.10 0.89 -2.42
C ASN A 446 -7.90 1.82 -3.34
N LEU A 447 -8.16 3.05 -2.89
CA LEU A 447 -8.99 4.01 -3.63
C LEU A 447 -8.19 5.27 -3.95
N PHE A 448 -7.67 5.37 -5.17
CA PHE A 448 -6.92 6.55 -5.65
C PHE A 448 -7.85 7.68 -6.12
N LEU A 449 -8.84 8.04 -5.30
CA LEU A 449 -9.93 8.93 -5.68
C LEU A 449 -9.72 10.41 -5.32
N TYR A 450 -8.80 10.73 -4.41
CA TYR A 450 -8.67 12.12 -3.94
C TYR A 450 -8.18 13.10 -5.03
N PHE A 451 -7.69 12.61 -6.17
CA PHE A 451 -7.31 13.44 -7.33
C PHE A 451 -8.50 13.93 -8.18
N CYS A 452 -9.74 13.51 -7.90
CA CYS A 452 -10.91 13.99 -8.62
C CYS A 452 -11.55 15.24 -7.97
N LYS A 453 -12.51 15.84 -8.67
CA LYS A 453 -13.26 17.03 -8.27
C LYS A 453 -14.61 16.76 -7.59
N TYR A 454 -14.87 15.53 -7.12
CA TYR A 454 -16.18 15.13 -6.59
C TYR A 454 -16.20 14.89 -5.07
N ASN A 455 -17.37 14.95 -4.45
CA ASN A 455 -17.52 14.56 -3.05
C ASN A 455 -17.33 13.03 -2.90
N LEU A 456 -16.49 12.62 -1.94
CA LEU A 456 -16.14 11.21 -1.73
C LEU A 456 -16.79 10.59 -0.48
N LYS A 457 -17.60 11.33 0.27
CA LYS A 457 -18.14 10.92 1.58
C LYS A 457 -18.87 9.58 1.54
N ASP A 458 -19.77 9.41 0.59
CA ASP A 458 -20.58 8.19 0.51
C ASP A 458 -19.74 6.96 0.17
N ILE A 459 -18.74 7.12 -0.71
CA ILE A 459 -17.80 6.05 -1.08
C ILE A 459 -16.99 5.61 0.14
N TYR A 460 -16.43 6.56 0.90
CA TYR A 460 -15.60 6.25 2.05
C TYR A 460 -16.40 5.69 3.23
N LYS A 461 -17.63 6.16 3.45
CA LYS A 461 -18.55 5.56 4.42
C LYS A 461 -18.79 4.08 4.11
N LYS A 462 -19.16 3.75 2.87
CA LYS A 462 -19.39 2.36 2.46
C LYS A 462 -18.14 1.50 2.53
N ARG A 463 -16.98 2.05 2.15
CA ARG A 463 -15.69 1.38 2.33
C ARG A 463 -15.49 1.03 3.81
N ALA A 464 -15.62 2.00 4.72
CA ALA A 464 -15.41 1.79 6.15
C ALA A 464 -16.36 0.74 6.73
N GLU A 465 -17.65 0.75 6.34
CA GLU A 465 -18.63 -0.25 6.77
C GLU A 465 -18.26 -1.67 6.33
N ILE A 466 -17.75 -1.84 5.10
CA ILE A 466 -17.28 -3.16 4.61
C ILE A 466 -16.01 -3.59 5.35
N LEU A 467 -15.07 -2.67 5.59
CA LEU A 467 -13.84 -2.98 6.34
C LEU A 467 -14.15 -3.40 7.79
N GLU A 468 -15.06 -2.69 8.44
CA GLU A 468 -15.52 -3.03 9.79
C GLU A 468 -16.19 -4.41 9.82
N PHE A 469 -17.07 -4.70 8.85
CA PHE A 469 -17.69 -6.00 8.71
C PHE A 469 -16.64 -7.12 8.57
N ALA A 470 -15.63 -6.91 7.73
CA ALA A 470 -14.53 -7.87 7.55
C ALA A 470 -13.70 -8.09 8.82
N LEU A 471 -13.49 -7.06 9.64
CA LEU A 471 -12.80 -7.23 10.93
C LEU A 471 -13.67 -7.97 11.95
N LYS A 472 -14.97 -7.69 12.01
CA LYS A 472 -15.91 -8.42 12.89
C LYS A 472 -15.95 -9.91 12.55
N LEU A 473 -15.96 -10.27 11.26
CA LEU A 473 -15.86 -11.66 10.81
C LEU A 473 -14.57 -12.37 11.27
N LYS A 474 -13.48 -11.61 11.45
CA LYS A 474 -12.21 -12.12 11.98
C LYS A 474 -12.16 -12.15 13.52
N GLY A 475 -13.26 -11.86 14.21
CA GLY A 475 -13.37 -11.92 15.67
C GLY A 475 -12.84 -10.69 16.40
N TYR A 476 -12.57 -9.59 15.71
CA TYR A 476 -12.10 -8.36 16.35
C TYR A 476 -13.24 -7.61 17.05
N ASN A 477 -13.02 -7.23 18.31
CA ASN A 477 -13.90 -6.32 19.03
C ASN A 477 -13.58 -4.86 18.68
N ILE A 478 -14.36 -4.29 17.75
CA ILE A 478 -14.18 -2.94 17.20
C ILE A 478 -14.60 -1.88 18.21
N ASP A 479 -15.74 -2.10 18.84
CA ASP A 479 -16.28 -1.27 19.90
C ASP A 479 -15.49 -1.44 21.20
N TYR A 480 -15.46 -0.38 22.00
CA TYR A 480 -14.83 -0.40 23.31
C TYR A 480 -15.33 0.76 24.16
N ASP A 481 -15.86 0.43 25.33
CA ASP A 481 -16.28 1.41 26.31
C ASP A 481 -15.13 1.65 27.28
N PHE A 482 -14.61 2.88 27.27
CA PHE A 482 -13.56 3.26 28.21
C PHE A 482 -14.16 3.46 29.60
N PRO A 483 -13.48 3.01 30.66
CA PRO A 483 -13.93 3.27 32.02
C PRO A 483 -13.92 4.77 32.31
N SER A 484 -14.71 5.20 33.29
CA SER A 484 -14.67 6.56 33.81
C SER A 484 -13.25 6.95 34.18
N ARG A 485 -12.90 8.20 33.87
CA ARG A 485 -11.56 8.73 34.12
C ARG A 485 -11.25 8.68 35.62
N LEU A 486 -10.10 8.11 35.97
CA LEU A 486 -9.67 8.02 37.37
C LEU A 486 -9.59 9.43 38.02
N PRO A 487 -10.12 9.64 39.23
CA PRO A 487 -10.14 10.95 39.90
C PRO A 487 -8.74 11.56 40.08
N ALA A 488 -7.74 10.71 40.33
CA ALA A 488 -6.35 11.11 40.49
C ALA A 488 -5.68 11.59 39.18
N ARG A 489 -6.25 11.30 38.01
CA ARG A 489 -5.69 11.71 36.72
C ARG A 489 -5.97 13.20 36.50
N ASN A 490 -4.91 14.00 36.39
CA ASN A 490 -5.02 15.45 36.23
C ASN A 490 -4.61 15.97 34.84
N LYS A 491 -3.98 15.13 34.00
CA LYS A 491 -3.56 15.48 32.63
C LYS A 491 -4.41 14.77 31.59
N ILE A 492 -4.57 15.38 30.42
CA ILE A 492 -5.16 14.80 29.22
C ILE A 492 -4.09 13.90 28.58
N ARG A 493 -4.37 12.60 28.47
CA ARG A 493 -3.51 11.67 27.73
C ARG A 493 -3.76 11.81 26.24
N PHE A 494 -2.79 12.38 25.53
CA PHE A 494 -2.83 12.61 24.10
C PHE A 494 -1.90 11.65 23.37
N GLY A 495 -2.49 10.69 22.65
CA GLY A 495 -1.78 9.74 21.82
C GLY A 495 -1.63 10.25 20.38
N ILE A 496 -0.50 9.94 19.75
CA ILE A 496 -0.29 10.13 18.31
C ILE A 496 0.12 8.81 17.68
N LEU A 497 -0.70 8.31 16.77
CA LEU A 497 -0.44 7.07 16.05
C LEU A 497 0.19 7.36 14.69
N ALA A 498 1.34 6.76 14.40
CA ALA A 498 2.05 6.85 13.14
C ALA A 498 2.61 5.49 12.70
N ASN A 499 3.00 5.36 11.42
CA ASN A 499 3.73 4.18 10.96
C ASN A 499 5.17 4.17 11.52
N ASN A 500 5.85 5.30 11.35
CA ASN A 500 7.17 5.64 11.89
C ASN A 500 7.27 7.18 11.96
N PHE A 501 8.37 7.71 12.50
CA PHE A 501 8.65 9.17 12.53
C PHE A 501 9.85 9.53 11.64
N ASP A 502 9.91 8.93 10.45
CA ASP A 502 10.90 9.22 9.41
C ASP A 502 10.60 10.53 8.67
N PRO A 503 11.54 11.07 7.84
CA PRO A 503 11.40 12.37 7.17
C PRO A 503 10.35 12.37 6.04
N HIS A 504 9.09 12.12 6.40
CA HIS A 504 7.92 12.19 5.53
C HIS A 504 7.16 13.51 5.75
N PRO A 505 6.44 14.02 4.72
CA PRO A 505 5.57 15.18 4.86
C PRO A 505 4.58 15.10 6.03
N GLU A 506 4.05 13.89 6.31
CA GLU A 506 3.12 13.65 7.41
C GLU A 506 3.79 13.89 8.78
N THR A 507 5.04 13.42 8.96
CA THR A 507 5.81 13.64 10.20
C THR A 507 6.04 15.12 10.45
N PHE A 508 6.47 15.87 9.43
CA PHE A 508 6.70 17.31 9.54
C PHE A 508 5.42 18.10 9.82
N ALA A 509 4.26 17.64 9.32
CA ALA A 509 2.96 18.26 9.59
C ALA A 509 2.38 17.90 10.96
N THR A 510 2.72 16.72 11.48
CA THR A 510 2.21 16.23 12.76
C THR A 510 3.02 16.75 13.95
N LEU A 511 4.33 16.98 13.80
CA LEU A 511 5.18 17.48 14.87
C LEU A 511 4.64 18.77 15.55
N PRO A 512 4.18 19.81 14.81
CA PRO A 512 3.59 21.01 15.40
C PRO A 512 2.34 20.79 16.26
N LEU A 513 1.67 19.64 16.17
CA LEU A 513 0.48 19.35 16.99
C LEU A 513 0.83 19.12 18.45
N TYR A 514 2.03 18.63 18.76
CA TYR A 514 2.40 18.23 20.11
C TYR A 514 3.68 18.88 20.63
N LYS A 515 4.51 19.45 19.75
CA LYS A 515 5.83 20.00 20.09
C LYS A 515 5.78 20.97 21.27
N TYR A 516 4.81 21.89 21.29
CA TYR A 516 4.68 22.92 22.33
C TYR A 516 3.36 22.86 23.11
N LEU A 517 2.70 21.70 23.15
CA LEU A 517 1.55 21.52 24.06
C LEU A 517 1.98 21.71 25.51
N ASN A 518 1.06 22.25 26.33
CA ASN A 518 1.35 22.49 27.74
C ASN A 518 1.47 21.17 28.52
N ARG A 519 2.68 20.83 28.96
CA ARG A 519 2.98 19.58 29.71
C ARG A 519 2.33 19.51 31.08
N GLU A 520 1.87 20.61 31.64
CA GLU A 520 1.08 20.59 32.88
C GLU A 520 -0.35 20.10 32.64
N ILE A 521 -0.83 20.22 31.40
CA ILE A 521 -2.18 19.82 30.97
C ILE A 521 -2.17 18.50 30.21
N PHE A 522 -1.13 18.26 29.41
CA PHE A 522 -1.05 17.09 28.52
C PHE A 522 0.07 16.12 28.94
N GLU A 523 -0.22 14.83 28.81
CA GLU A 523 0.74 13.72 28.78
C GLU A 523 0.74 13.18 27.33
N ILE A 524 1.88 13.25 26.65
CA ILE A 524 1.98 12.96 25.21
C ILE A 524 2.65 11.61 24.96
N ILE A 525 1.97 10.74 24.23
CA ILE A 525 2.44 9.38 23.93
C ILE A 525 2.50 9.20 22.42
N LEU A 526 3.67 8.83 21.89
CA LEU A 526 3.83 8.50 20.48
C LEU A 526 3.75 6.99 20.27
N TYR A 527 2.93 6.55 19.32
CA TYR A 527 2.82 5.16 18.90
C TYR A 527 3.38 5.00 17.50
N SER A 528 4.28 4.04 17.30
CA SER A 528 4.80 3.68 15.97
C SER A 528 4.70 2.18 15.70
N LEU A 529 4.40 1.80 14.46
CA LEU A 529 4.48 0.39 14.03
C LEU A 529 5.93 -0.06 13.83
N GLN A 530 6.79 0.86 13.42
CA GLN A 530 8.20 0.61 13.10
C GLN A 530 9.07 1.72 13.67
N THR A 531 10.33 1.39 13.94
CA THR A 531 11.37 2.32 14.36
C THR A 531 12.54 2.25 13.38
N SER A 532 13.10 3.39 13.02
CA SER A 532 14.21 3.48 12.05
C SER A 532 15.52 3.91 12.71
N GLY A 533 15.45 4.49 13.91
CA GLY A 533 16.59 5.10 14.58
C GLY A 533 17.05 6.40 13.92
N HIS A 534 16.28 6.93 12.95
CA HIS A 534 16.58 8.16 12.23
C HIS A 534 16.63 9.36 13.20
N ARG A 535 17.43 10.37 12.85
CA ARG A 535 17.61 11.56 13.70
C ARG A 535 16.32 12.33 13.94
N LEU A 536 15.43 12.38 12.94
CA LEU A 536 14.11 13.02 13.07
C LEU A 536 13.22 12.26 14.05
N GLU A 537 13.23 10.93 14.01
CA GLU A 537 12.46 10.11 14.96
C GLU A 537 12.89 10.37 16.41
N ARG A 538 14.20 10.51 16.67
CA ARG A 538 14.72 10.90 17.99
C ARG A 538 14.31 12.32 18.38
N TYR A 539 14.32 13.24 17.42
CA TYR A 539 13.88 14.62 17.64
C TYR A 539 12.39 14.69 17.99
N CYS A 540 11.53 13.96 17.27
CA CYS A 540 10.11 13.79 17.58
C CYS A 540 9.92 13.20 18.99
N SER A 541 10.63 12.10 19.29
CA SER A 541 10.58 11.41 20.59
C SER A 541 10.98 12.32 21.76
N GLY A 542 11.96 13.20 21.57
CA GLY A 542 12.38 14.17 22.58
C GLY A 542 11.33 15.23 22.94
N HIS A 543 10.24 15.31 22.17
CA HIS A 543 9.08 16.16 22.46
C HIS A 543 7.85 15.32 22.87
N ALA A 544 8.05 14.13 23.44
CA ALA A 544 6.98 13.30 23.99
C ALA A 544 7.34 12.82 25.40
N ASP A 545 6.33 12.46 26.18
CA ASP A 545 6.51 11.91 27.52
C ASP A 545 6.79 10.40 27.45
N ALA A 546 6.26 9.72 26.43
CA ALA A 546 6.54 8.32 26.13
C ALA A 546 6.52 8.02 24.63
N VAL A 547 7.23 6.96 24.24
CA VAL A 547 7.22 6.39 22.89
C VAL A 547 6.99 4.88 23.00
N VAL A 548 6.00 4.39 22.28
CA VAL A 548 5.56 2.99 22.29
C VAL A 548 5.70 2.42 20.89
N GLN A 549 6.64 1.49 20.73
CA GLN A 549 6.68 0.65 19.54
C GLN A 549 5.59 -0.41 19.67
N LEU A 550 4.64 -0.39 18.75
CA LEU A 550 3.52 -1.32 18.72
C LEU A 550 3.96 -2.74 18.33
N PRO A 551 3.35 -3.79 18.91
CA PRO A 551 3.66 -5.17 18.58
C PRO A 551 3.20 -5.55 17.16
N GLU A 552 3.64 -6.70 16.65
CA GLU A 552 3.37 -7.09 15.25
C GLU A 552 1.89 -7.37 14.95
N SER A 553 1.14 -7.99 15.89
CA SER A 553 -0.25 -8.40 15.64
C SER A 553 -1.26 -7.30 15.93
N LEU A 554 -2.24 -7.12 15.04
CA LEU A 554 -3.31 -6.12 15.19
C LEU A 554 -4.03 -6.21 16.54
N GLU A 555 -4.32 -7.43 17.02
CA GLU A 555 -4.95 -7.65 18.31
C GLU A 555 -4.14 -7.06 19.48
N ASN A 556 -2.83 -7.31 19.49
CA ASN A 556 -1.96 -6.78 20.55
C ASN A 556 -1.74 -5.27 20.40
N GLN A 557 -1.75 -4.74 19.18
CA GLN A 557 -1.71 -3.30 18.93
C GLN A 557 -2.93 -2.61 19.54
N VAL A 558 -4.13 -3.12 19.27
CA VAL A 558 -5.40 -2.63 19.83
C VAL A 558 -5.38 -2.70 21.36
N LYS A 559 -4.96 -3.84 21.93
CA LYS A 559 -4.85 -4.02 23.39
C LYS A 559 -3.88 -3.02 24.02
N THR A 560 -2.71 -2.83 23.40
CA THR A 560 -1.68 -1.90 23.90
C THR A 560 -2.24 -0.48 24.01
N ILE A 561 -2.84 0.04 22.93
CA ILE A 561 -3.36 1.42 22.92
C ILE A 561 -4.54 1.58 23.89
N ARG A 562 -5.45 0.59 23.97
CA ARG A 562 -6.58 0.64 24.92
C ARG A 562 -6.12 0.64 26.38
N ASN A 563 -5.08 -0.13 26.71
CA ASN A 563 -4.54 -0.22 28.07
C ASN A 563 -3.93 1.10 28.57
N ASP A 564 -3.46 1.96 27.66
CA ASP A 564 -2.93 3.27 28.02
C ASP A 564 -4.03 4.29 28.39
N ASP A 565 -5.31 3.93 28.17
CA ASP A 565 -6.50 4.68 28.59
C ASP A 565 -6.49 6.13 28.10
N LEU A 566 -6.26 6.32 26.80
CA LEU A 566 -6.12 7.63 26.17
C LEU A 566 -7.41 8.47 26.24
N ASP A 567 -7.24 9.77 26.46
CA ASP A 567 -8.33 10.76 26.36
C ASP A 567 -8.56 11.13 24.89
N ILE A 568 -7.47 11.42 24.17
CA ILE A 568 -7.51 11.81 22.75
C ILE A 568 -6.45 11.01 22.00
N LEU A 569 -6.81 10.45 20.84
CA LEU A 569 -5.87 9.85 19.88
C LEU A 569 -5.94 10.61 18.55
N PHE A 570 -4.80 11.14 18.11
CA PHE A 570 -4.63 11.68 16.75
C PHE A 570 -3.98 10.64 15.85
N ILE A 571 -4.68 10.26 14.77
CA ILE A 571 -4.18 9.32 13.77
C ILE A 571 -3.50 10.12 12.66
N SER A 572 -2.17 10.08 12.65
CA SER A 572 -1.35 10.94 11.80
C SER A 572 -1.32 10.53 10.33
N PRO A 573 -1.15 9.25 9.95
CA PRO A 573 -1.03 8.86 8.55
C PRO A 573 -2.30 8.98 7.74
N ASN A 574 -2.17 8.98 6.41
CA ASN A 574 -3.30 8.82 5.52
C ASN A 574 -3.96 7.43 5.65
N VAL A 575 -5.22 7.38 6.09
CA VAL A 575 -6.03 6.15 6.21
C VAL A 575 -7.06 5.94 5.08
N THR A 576 -7.03 6.84 4.09
CA THR A 576 -8.00 6.88 2.99
C THR A 576 -7.43 6.33 1.67
N ALA A 577 -6.12 6.44 1.44
CA ALA A 577 -5.53 6.00 0.17
C ALA A 577 -5.50 4.47 -0.01
N GLN A 578 -5.10 3.76 1.04
CA GLN A 578 -4.88 2.31 1.01
C GLN A 578 -5.36 1.67 2.30
N THR A 579 -5.66 0.37 2.24
CA THR A 579 -5.94 -0.40 3.46
C THR A 579 -4.63 -0.97 4.01
N ASN A 580 -4.17 -0.39 5.12
CA ASN A 580 -2.98 -0.80 5.87
C ASN A 580 -3.30 -0.97 7.36
N VAL A 581 -2.32 -1.40 8.16
CA VAL A 581 -2.49 -1.65 9.60
C VAL A 581 -3.02 -0.41 10.34
N ILE A 582 -2.53 0.80 10.04
CA ILE A 582 -3.03 2.04 10.66
C ILE A 582 -4.50 2.28 10.33
N SER A 583 -4.92 2.05 9.08
CA SER A 583 -6.33 2.19 8.68
C SER A 583 -7.24 1.14 9.35
N LEU A 584 -6.71 -0.06 9.66
CA LEU A 584 -7.43 -1.07 10.43
C LEU A 584 -7.53 -0.65 11.90
N LEU A 585 -6.46 -0.13 12.50
CA LEU A 585 -6.47 0.43 13.86
C LEU A 585 -7.49 1.58 13.98
N ALA A 586 -7.56 2.47 12.98
CA ALA A 586 -8.49 3.58 12.94
C ALA A 586 -9.97 3.18 12.97
N LEU A 587 -10.30 1.95 12.56
CA LEU A 587 -11.65 1.40 12.67
C LEU A 587 -12.01 1.03 14.11
N HIS A 588 -11.05 0.75 14.99
CA HIS A 588 -11.33 0.43 16.39
C HIS A 588 -11.57 1.70 17.21
N ARG A 589 -12.35 1.57 18.28
CA ARG A 589 -12.35 2.51 19.40
C ARG A 589 -11.10 2.27 20.25
N LEU A 590 -10.11 3.15 20.14
CA LEU A 590 -8.79 3.10 20.80
C LEU A 590 -8.55 4.24 21.79
N ALA A 591 -9.37 5.29 21.76
CA ALA A 591 -9.40 6.35 22.76
C ALA A 591 -10.83 6.88 22.94
N ARG A 592 -11.07 7.63 24.03
CA ARG A 592 -12.37 8.30 24.28
C ARG A 592 -12.76 9.20 23.12
N LEU A 593 -11.80 9.97 22.60
CA LEU A 593 -11.93 10.77 21.38
C LEU A 593 -10.85 10.39 20.37
N GLN A 594 -11.25 10.21 19.11
CA GLN A 594 -10.32 9.96 18.01
C GLN A 594 -10.45 11.03 16.93
N MET A 595 -9.30 11.45 16.42
CA MET A 595 -9.20 12.56 15.50
C MET A 595 -8.27 12.24 14.34
N VAL A 596 -8.61 12.79 13.18
CA VAL A 596 -7.74 12.83 12.00
C VAL A 596 -7.59 14.26 11.54
N GLY A 597 -6.60 14.51 10.68
CA GLY A 597 -6.45 15.78 9.97
C GLY A 597 -6.09 15.57 8.51
N MET A 598 -5.69 16.64 7.84
CA MET A 598 -5.46 16.69 6.39
C MET A 598 -4.31 15.84 5.82
N ASN A 599 -3.62 15.05 6.64
CA ASN A 599 -2.81 13.94 6.14
C ASN A 599 -3.71 12.87 5.48
N SER A 600 -4.94 12.67 5.98
CA SER A 600 -6.01 11.95 5.28
C SER A 600 -6.85 12.97 4.50
N PRO A 601 -6.63 13.21 3.20
CA PRO A 601 -7.12 14.40 2.50
C PRO A 601 -8.65 14.44 2.24
N VAL A 602 -9.37 13.43 2.69
CA VAL A 602 -10.82 13.29 2.58
C VAL A 602 -11.35 12.61 3.85
N THR A 603 -12.66 12.65 4.05
CA THR A 603 -13.31 11.92 5.15
C THR A 603 -12.94 10.44 5.17
N THR A 604 -12.74 9.90 6.35
CA THR A 604 -12.40 8.49 6.57
C THR A 604 -13.60 7.57 6.34
N GLY A 605 -14.81 8.08 6.54
CA GLY A 605 -16.03 7.28 6.58
C GLY A 605 -16.17 6.40 7.84
N MET A 606 -15.17 6.39 8.73
CA MET A 606 -15.09 5.49 9.87
C MET A 606 -15.87 6.04 11.06
N ARG A 607 -16.81 5.27 11.60
CA ARG A 607 -17.68 5.73 12.70
C ARG A 607 -16.96 6.00 14.03
N HIS A 608 -15.77 5.45 14.21
CA HIS A 608 -14.97 5.64 15.42
C HIS A 608 -14.02 6.83 15.34
N ILE A 609 -13.93 7.52 14.20
CA ILE A 609 -13.23 8.80 14.11
C ILE A 609 -14.25 9.91 14.39
N ASP A 610 -14.13 10.54 15.55
CA ASP A 610 -15.15 11.48 16.03
C ASP A 610 -14.99 12.85 15.36
N TYR A 611 -13.74 13.27 15.12
CA TYR A 611 -13.43 14.60 14.59
C TYR A 611 -12.46 14.58 13.42
N TYR A 612 -12.74 15.46 12.46
CA TYR A 612 -11.84 15.81 11.38
C TYR A 612 -11.35 17.24 11.60
N ILE A 613 -10.04 17.44 11.65
CA ILE A 613 -9.42 18.75 11.92
C ILE A 613 -8.99 19.42 10.61
N SER A 614 -9.44 20.66 10.42
CA SER A 614 -9.14 21.50 9.26
C SER A 614 -8.92 22.96 9.69
N GLY A 615 -8.66 23.84 8.73
CA GLY A 615 -8.48 25.28 8.94
C GLY A 615 -9.68 26.08 8.45
N ASN A 616 -10.09 27.12 9.19
CA ASN A 616 -11.26 27.95 8.84
C ASN A 616 -11.12 28.70 7.49
N ILE A 617 -9.89 28.95 7.02
CA ILE A 617 -9.62 29.54 5.70
C ILE A 617 -9.33 28.51 4.61
N THR A 618 -9.13 27.24 4.97
CA THR A 618 -9.03 26.12 4.02
C THR A 618 -10.43 25.64 3.62
N GLU A 619 -11.34 25.56 4.58
CA GLU A 619 -12.74 25.18 4.34
C GLU A 619 -13.54 26.26 3.58
N LEU A 620 -14.63 25.84 2.93
CA LEU A 620 -15.61 26.77 2.39
C LEU A 620 -16.43 27.38 3.53
N LYS A 621 -16.70 28.68 3.45
CA LYS A 621 -17.56 29.36 4.44
C LYS A 621 -18.99 28.86 4.30
N ASN A 622 -19.50 28.23 5.37
CA ASN A 622 -20.81 27.59 5.47
C ASN A 622 -20.94 26.39 4.52
N ASN A 623 -21.37 25.23 5.03
CA ASN A 623 -21.70 24.01 4.28
C ASN A 623 -20.59 22.93 4.11
N SER A 624 -19.38 23.09 4.65
CA SER A 624 -18.32 22.05 4.58
C SER A 624 -18.64 20.79 5.38
N GLU A 625 -19.42 20.87 6.47
CA GLU A 625 -19.73 19.71 7.33
C GLU A 625 -20.42 18.56 6.59
N LYS A 626 -21.16 18.86 5.52
CA LYS A 626 -21.84 17.82 4.72
C LYS A 626 -20.84 16.87 4.04
N ASP A 627 -19.59 17.30 3.83
CA ASP A 627 -18.56 16.56 3.09
C ASP A 627 -17.81 15.56 3.97
N TYR A 628 -18.06 15.56 5.29
CA TYR A 628 -17.40 14.68 6.27
C TYR A 628 -18.41 13.77 6.99
N THR A 629 -18.02 12.54 7.34
CA THR A 629 -18.77 11.71 8.30
C THR A 629 -18.44 12.08 9.74
N GLU A 630 -17.21 12.52 9.97
CA GLU A 630 -16.73 13.05 11.24
C GLU A 630 -17.31 14.44 11.52
N LYS A 631 -17.27 14.88 12.79
CA LYS A 631 -17.55 16.28 13.13
C LYS A 631 -16.36 17.15 12.72
N LEU A 632 -16.60 18.17 11.91
CA LEU A 632 -15.55 19.08 11.46
C LEU A 632 -15.15 20.05 12.59
N LEU A 633 -13.87 20.02 12.99
CA LEU A 633 -13.27 21.01 13.87
C LEU A 633 -12.36 21.92 13.05
N THR A 634 -12.52 23.23 13.22
CA THR A 634 -11.68 24.21 12.51
C THR A 634 -10.75 24.93 13.47
N LEU A 635 -9.46 24.96 13.11
CA LEU A 635 -8.48 25.86 13.69
C LEU A 635 -8.63 27.24 13.05
N ASP A 636 -8.37 28.29 13.81
CA ASP A 636 -8.24 29.63 13.24
C ASP A 636 -6.99 29.70 12.36
N GLY A 637 -7.16 29.97 11.07
CA GLY A 637 -6.10 29.92 10.06
C GLY A 637 -6.14 28.65 9.20
N ILE A 638 -4.97 28.24 8.76
CA ILE A 638 -4.76 27.10 7.86
C ILE A 638 -4.85 25.75 8.57
N ASP A 639 -5.02 24.68 7.79
CA ASP A 639 -5.19 23.30 8.25
C ASP A 639 -3.90 22.59 8.68
N GLN A 640 -2.72 23.07 8.32
CA GLN A 640 -1.44 22.45 8.67
C GLN A 640 -0.33 23.48 8.90
N CYS A 641 0.55 23.17 9.85
CA CYS A 641 1.84 23.80 10.05
C CYS A 641 2.93 22.74 9.80
N PHE A 642 4.11 23.16 9.35
CA PHE A 642 5.25 22.28 9.12
C PHE A 642 6.42 22.66 10.02
N ASP A 643 7.03 21.66 10.64
CA ASP A 643 8.31 21.77 11.34
C ASP A 643 9.27 20.76 10.73
N PHE A 644 10.32 21.25 10.09
CA PHE A 644 11.30 20.41 9.41
C PHE A 644 12.41 19.90 10.35
N GLY A 645 12.35 20.22 11.65
CA GLY A 645 13.23 19.70 12.69
C GLY A 645 14.72 19.78 12.34
N THR A 646 15.35 18.61 12.20
CA THR A 646 16.80 18.48 11.92
C THR A 646 17.19 18.73 10.47
N GLU A 647 16.24 18.94 9.56
CA GLU A 647 16.52 19.05 8.11
C GLU A 647 17.31 20.29 7.73
N GLU A 648 17.21 21.38 8.48
CA GLU A 648 17.97 22.62 8.26
C GLU A 648 19.49 22.42 8.41
N GLN A 649 19.91 21.36 9.09
CA GLN A 649 21.32 21.06 9.33
C GLN A 649 21.97 20.26 8.18
N LEU A 650 21.20 19.89 7.14
CA LEU A 650 21.73 19.15 6.00
C LEU A 650 22.55 20.05 5.08
N LEU A 651 23.68 19.52 4.63
CA LEU A 651 24.53 20.18 3.64
C LEU A 651 24.00 19.93 2.24
N ILE A 652 24.15 20.94 1.39
CA ILE A 652 23.93 20.82 -0.05
C ILE A 652 24.95 19.83 -0.60
N THR A 653 24.47 18.82 -1.34
CA THR A 653 25.30 17.80 -1.98
C THR A 653 25.21 17.84 -3.51
N THR A 654 24.20 18.51 -4.07
CA THR A 654 24.00 18.64 -5.51
C THR A 654 24.61 19.94 -6.07
N LYS A 655 24.96 19.93 -7.36
CA LYS A 655 25.32 21.12 -8.13
C LYS A 655 24.38 21.25 -9.33
N ILE A 656 23.38 22.11 -9.20
CA ILE A 656 22.37 22.35 -10.23
C ILE A 656 22.40 23.81 -10.68
N SER A 657 22.37 24.03 -11.99
CA SER A 657 22.36 25.36 -12.61
C SER A 657 21.55 25.30 -13.91
N ARG A 658 21.12 26.46 -14.42
CA ARG A 658 20.45 26.53 -15.73
C ARG A 658 21.31 25.96 -16.85
N GLU A 659 22.60 26.28 -16.83
CA GLU A 659 23.59 25.76 -17.78
C GLU A 659 23.68 24.23 -17.75
N ASN A 660 23.79 23.62 -16.57
CA ASN A 660 23.85 22.15 -16.41
C ASN A 660 22.57 21.45 -16.90
N LEU A 661 21.44 22.17 -16.90
CA LEU A 661 20.15 21.69 -17.38
C LEU A 661 19.90 22.03 -18.86
N GLY A 662 20.83 22.71 -19.55
CA GLY A 662 20.67 23.14 -20.94
C GLY A 662 19.60 24.22 -21.14
N ILE A 663 19.30 24.99 -20.08
CA ILE A 663 18.31 26.07 -20.10
C ILE A 663 19.02 27.40 -20.41
N ALA A 664 18.50 28.17 -21.38
CA ALA A 664 19.00 29.49 -21.68
C ALA A 664 18.86 30.46 -20.49
N GLU A 665 19.81 31.38 -20.32
CA GLU A 665 19.85 32.26 -19.15
C GLU A 665 18.64 33.20 -19.07
N ASP A 666 18.16 33.68 -20.22
CA ASP A 666 17.01 34.57 -20.37
C ASP A 666 15.65 33.83 -20.43
N ALA A 667 15.65 32.50 -20.44
CA ALA A 667 14.43 31.72 -20.48
C ALA A 667 13.67 31.77 -19.15
N VAL A 668 12.33 31.72 -19.25
CA VAL A 668 11.44 31.59 -18.10
C VAL A 668 11.38 30.12 -17.69
N VAL A 669 11.68 29.83 -16.43
CA VAL A 669 11.66 28.47 -15.89
C VAL A 669 10.43 28.27 -15.01
N TYR A 670 9.46 27.51 -15.52
CA TYR A 670 8.38 26.96 -14.70
C TYR A 670 8.89 25.71 -13.99
N ILE A 671 8.50 25.50 -12.73
CA ILE A 671 8.88 24.32 -11.98
C ILE A 671 7.70 23.72 -11.21
N SER A 672 7.69 22.39 -11.04
CA SER A 672 6.77 21.72 -10.10
C SER A 672 7.39 20.47 -9.49
N GLY A 673 7.21 20.34 -8.17
CA GLY A 673 7.55 19.18 -7.35
C GLY A 673 6.34 18.37 -6.94
N ALA A 674 5.20 18.56 -7.62
CA ALA A 674 4.01 17.80 -7.31
C ALA A 674 4.23 16.31 -7.60
N ASN A 675 3.71 15.45 -6.72
CA ASN A 675 3.70 14.02 -6.96
C ASN A 675 3.03 13.72 -8.30
N PHE A 676 3.61 12.83 -9.10
CA PHE A 676 3.10 12.49 -10.42
C PHE A 676 1.60 12.11 -10.44
N TYR A 677 1.06 11.51 -9.38
CA TYR A 677 -0.36 11.16 -9.31
C TYR A 677 -1.26 12.41 -9.36
N LYS A 678 -0.73 13.57 -8.97
CA LYS A 678 -1.40 14.87 -9.06
C LYS A 678 -1.26 15.53 -10.43
N ILE A 679 -0.26 15.12 -11.23
CA ILE A 679 -0.04 15.62 -12.59
C ILE A 679 -0.86 14.75 -13.54
N ILE A 680 -2.18 14.96 -13.49
CA ILE A 680 -3.14 14.26 -14.33
C ILE A 680 -3.14 14.83 -15.76
N PRO A 681 -3.68 14.11 -16.77
CA PRO A 681 -3.67 14.53 -18.17
C PRO A 681 -4.22 15.95 -18.43
N GLU A 682 -5.20 16.39 -17.64
CA GLU A 682 -5.76 17.75 -17.69
C GLU A 682 -4.72 18.82 -17.33
N VAL A 683 -3.92 18.57 -16.28
CA VAL A 683 -2.85 19.48 -15.83
C VAL A 683 -1.75 19.54 -16.88
N GLU A 684 -1.37 18.41 -17.47
CA GLU A 684 -0.36 18.35 -18.54
C GLU A 684 -0.78 19.19 -19.75
N ALA A 685 -2.04 19.06 -20.18
CA ALA A 685 -2.57 19.84 -21.28
C ALA A 685 -2.55 21.35 -20.98
N VAL A 686 -2.82 21.75 -19.74
CA VAL A 686 -2.82 23.15 -19.33
C VAL A 686 -1.41 23.72 -19.22
N TRP A 687 -0.46 22.95 -18.70
CA TRP A 687 0.94 23.34 -18.70
C TRP A 687 1.51 23.43 -20.13
N ALA A 688 1.08 22.57 -21.05
CA ALA A 688 1.41 22.71 -22.47
C ALA A 688 0.86 24.03 -23.06
N LYS A 689 -0.37 24.45 -22.72
CA LYS A 689 -0.92 25.75 -23.12
C LYS A 689 -0.07 26.93 -22.58
N ILE A 690 0.38 26.86 -21.33
CA ILE A 690 1.24 27.89 -20.72
C ILE A 690 2.57 27.99 -21.49
N LEU A 691 3.22 26.86 -21.76
CA LEU A 691 4.46 26.84 -22.53
C LEU A 691 4.29 27.32 -23.98
N ALA A 692 3.12 27.08 -24.60
CA ALA A 692 2.79 27.63 -25.92
C ALA A 692 2.67 29.16 -25.88
N ASN A 693 2.05 29.71 -24.84
CA ASN A 693 1.86 31.15 -24.66
C ASN A 693 3.16 31.90 -24.28
N VAL A 694 4.17 31.19 -23.77
CA VAL A 694 5.48 31.76 -23.40
C VAL A 694 6.59 31.02 -24.16
N PRO A 695 6.92 31.40 -25.41
CA PRO A 695 7.81 30.62 -26.27
C PRO A 695 9.22 30.39 -25.70
N ASN A 696 9.81 31.39 -25.05
CA ASN A 696 11.13 31.26 -24.39
C ASN A 696 10.97 30.78 -22.93
N SER A 697 10.41 29.58 -22.75
CA SER A 697 10.26 28.99 -21.41
C SER A 697 10.50 27.49 -21.36
N THR A 698 10.89 26.99 -20.19
CA THR A 698 11.12 25.57 -19.93
C THR A 698 10.32 25.15 -18.70
N LEU A 699 9.74 23.95 -18.73
CA LEU A 699 9.13 23.31 -17.56
C LEU A 699 10.09 22.28 -16.97
N VAL A 700 10.45 22.47 -15.71
CA VAL A 700 11.25 21.53 -14.92
C VAL A 700 10.32 20.78 -13.97
N LEU A 701 10.32 19.46 -14.02
CA LEU A 701 9.54 18.62 -13.12
C LEU A 701 10.47 17.73 -12.29
N TYR A 702 10.19 17.65 -10.99
CA TYR A 702 10.72 16.60 -10.12
C TYR A 702 9.54 15.85 -9.48
N PRO A 703 8.78 15.07 -10.26
CA PRO A 703 7.51 14.49 -9.84
C PRO A 703 7.69 13.25 -8.93
N PHE A 704 8.83 13.15 -8.26
CA PHE A 704 9.25 12.11 -7.33
C PHE A 704 9.85 12.75 -6.06
N ASN A 705 9.80 12.02 -4.96
CA ASN A 705 10.44 12.36 -3.69
C ASN A 705 11.11 11.08 -3.18
N PRO A 706 12.30 11.14 -2.55
CA PRO A 706 12.94 9.97 -1.93
C PRO A 706 12.01 9.19 -0.99
N ASN A 707 11.03 9.88 -0.42
CA ASN A 707 10.09 9.37 0.56
C ASN A 707 8.75 8.89 -0.06
N TRP A 708 8.64 8.81 -1.39
CA TRP A 708 7.50 8.21 -2.09
C TRP A 708 7.83 6.79 -2.57
N ALA A 709 6.82 6.08 -3.10
CA ALA A 709 7.02 4.74 -3.63
C ALA A 709 8.20 4.71 -4.64
N PRO A 710 9.14 3.76 -4.51
CA PRO A 710 10.37 3.75 -5.32
C PRO A 710 10.14 3.36 -6.79
N THR A 711 8.97 2.81 -7.11
CA THR A 711 8.62 2.32 -8.45
C THR A 711 7.61 3.25 -9.13
N TYR A 712 8.02 3.89 -10.22
CA TYR A 712 7.19 4.82 -10.99
C TYR A 712 7.30 4.56 -12.51
N PRO A 713 6.18 4.53 -13.29
CA PRO A 713 6.22 4.40 -14.75
C PRO A 713 6.69 5.69 -15.47
N ILE A 714 7.94 6.09 -15.24
CA ILE A 714 8.54 7.33 -15.78
C ILE A 714 8.47 7.41 -17.31
N GLU A 715 8.65 6.29 -18.01
CA GLU A 715 8.61 6.26 -19.48
C GLU A 715 7.21 6.46 -20.03
N THR A 716 6.19 5.89 -19.37
CA THR A 716 4.78 6.12 -19.74
C THR A 716 4.39 7.58 -19.52
N PHE A 717 4.80 8.16 -18.39
CA PHE A 717 4.57 9.58 -18.09
C PHE A 717 5.22 10.50 -19.13
N LYS A 718 6.50 10.28 -19.46
CA LYS A 718 7.22 11.03 -20.49
C LYS A 718 6.48 10.98 -21.82
N LYS A 719 6.16 9.78 -22.31
CA LYS A 719 5.47 9.59 -23.59
C LYS A 719 4.15 10.34 -23.65
N ARG A 720 3.34 10.24 -22.60
CA ARG A 720 2.06 10.95 -22.50
C ARG A 720 2.25 12.46 -22.52
N PHE A 721 3.14 12.99 -21.68
CA PHE A 721 3.38 14.43 -21.60
C PHE A 721 3.92 14.97 -22.93
N PHE A 722 4.91 14.30 -23.54
CA PHE A 722 5.46 14.69 -24.85
C PHE A 722 4.40 14.67 -25.96
N SER A 723 3.49 13.70 -25.96
CA SER A 723 2.33 13.69 -26.87
C SER A 723 1.44 14.93 -26.71
N ARG A 724 1.33 15.50 -25.50
CA ARG A 724 0.59 16.75 -25.28
C ARG A 724 1.37 17.98 -25.73
N LEU A 725 2.69 18.02 -25.50
CA LEU A 725 3.55 19.11 -25.98
C LEU A 725 3.56 19.18 -27.51
N SER A 726 3.69 18.04 -28.19
CA SER A 726 3.77 17.98 -29.65
C SER A 726 2.50 18.48 -30.34
N LYS A 727 1.31 18.30 -29.73
CA LYS A 727 0.04 18.88 -30.20
C LYS A 727 0.05 20.41 -30.26
N HIS A 728 0.90 21.06 -29.47
CA HIS A 728 1.11 22.51 -29.47
C HIS A 728 2.37 22.94 -30.22
N GLY A 729 3.05 22.03 -30.94
CA GLY A 729 4.31 22.31 -31.62
C GLY A 729 5.48 22.59 -30.68
N ILE A 730 5.40 22.14 -29.42
CA ILE A 730 6.42 22.37 -28.40
C ILE A 730 7.43 21.21 -28.47
N SER A 731 8.72 21.56 -28.57
CA SER A 731 9.83 20.61 -28.58
C SER A 731 10.03 19.95 -27.21
N GLU A 732 10.44 18.68 -27.23
CA GLU A 732 10.65 17.85 -26.02
C GLU A 732 11.70 18.44 -25.07
N ASN A 733 12.70 19.16 -25.60
CA ASN A 733 13.74 19.82 -24.79
C ASN A 733 13.22 20.94 -23.86
N ARG A 734 11.96 21.37 -24.02
CA ARG A 734 11.30 22.33 -23.13
C ARG A 734 10.67 21.68 -21.89
N LEU A 735 10.74 20.35 -21.77
CA LEU A 735 10.38 19.62 -20.57
C LEU A 735 11.61 18.88 -20.04
N ILE A 736 11.99 19.21 -18.80
CA ILE A 736 13.12 18.59 -18.12
C ILE A 736 12.59 17.81 -16.92
N LEU A 737 12.86 16.51 -16.90
CA LEU A 737 12.57 15.65 -15.76
C LEU A 737 13.87 15.41 -15.01
N LEU A 738 13.91 15.82 -13.75
CA LEU A 738 15.08 15.60 -12.91
C LEU A 738 15.17 14.14 -12.47
N THR A 739 16.25 13.79 -11.78
CA THR A 739 16.36 12.55 -11.01
C THR A 739 16.06 12.83 -9.53
N PRO A 740 15.66 11.82 -8.71
CA PRO A 740 15.48 12.00 -7.27
C PRO A 740 16.66 12.71 -6.61
N LEU A 741 16.36 13.77 -5.86
CA LEU A 741 17.36 14.55 -5.14
C LEU A 741 17.56 13.97 -3.73
N PRO A 742 18.80 13.97 -3.18
CA PRO A 742 19.11 13.23 -1.95
C PRO A 742 18.39 13.76 -0.70
N ASN A 743 18.19 15.07 -0.62
CA ASN A 743 17.61 15.71 0.56
C ASN A 743 16.92 17.04 0.23
N ARG A 744 16.30 17.63 1.25
CA ARG A 744 15.56 18.89 1.15
C ARG A 744 16.43 20.11 0.79
N ALA A 745 17.67 20.18 1.26
CA ALA A 745 18.57 21.28 0.92
C ALA A 745 18.87 21.29 -0.59
N ASP A 746 19.07 20.10 -1.17
CA ASP A 746 19.25 19.93 -2.62
C ASP A 746 17.99 20.30 -3.42
N ILE A 747 16.79 20.00 -2.90
CA ILE A 747 15.51 20.44 -3.49
C ILE A 747 15.43 21.97 -3.53
N LYS A 748 15.82 22.67 -2.45
CA LYS A 748 15.83 24.14 -2.41
C LYS A 748 16.82 24.73 -3.42
N GLU A 749 18.00 24.14 -3.59
CA GLU A 749 18.93 24.59 -4.65
C GLU A 749 18.35 24.42 -6.05
N CYS A 750 17.66 23.30 -6.31
CA CYS A 750 16.94 23.11 -7.55
C CYS A 750 15.87 24.19 -7.77
N LEU A 751 15.07 24.50 -6.76
CA LEU A 751 14.00 25.49 -6.87
C LEU A 751 14.54 26.89 -7.20
N LYS A 752 15.75 27.25 -6.74
CA LYS A 752 16.37 28.56 -7.02
C LYS A 752 16.66 28.81 -8.50
N VAL A 753 16.74 27.77 -9.35
CA VAL A 753 16.93 27.97 -10.80
C VAL A 753 15.65 28.46 -11.48
N ALA A 754 14.50 28.29 -10.82
CA ALA A 754 13.18 28.53 -11.38
C ALA A 754 12.72 29.99 -11.23
N ASN A 755 11.68 30.30 -11.98
CA ASN A 755 11.04 31.60 -12.01
C ASN A 755 9.67 31.59 -11.35
N ILE A 756 8.87 30.56 -11.62
CA ILE A 756 7.48 30.42 -11.19
C ILE A 756 7.24 28.95 -10.85
N TYR A 757 6.54 28.70 -9.74
CA TYR A 757 6.08 27.36 -9.40
C TYR A 757 4.63 27.15 -9.87
N LEU A 758 4.34 26.00 -10.48
CA LEU A 758 3.00 25.61 -10.91
C LEU A 758 2.44 24.53 -9.95
N ASP A 759 1.38 24.87 -9.20
CA ASP A 759 0.65 23.89 -8.38
C ASP A 759 -0.32 23.07 -9.25
N THR A 760 -0.66 21.87 -8.77
CA THR A 760 -1.59 20.95 -9.43
C THR A 760 -3.03 21.17 -8.99
N TYR A 761 -3.98 20.65 -9.78
CA TYR A 761 -5.41 20.57 -9.44
C TYR A 761 -6.02 19.36 -10.17
N PRO A 762 -7.19 18.83 -9.74
CA PRO A 762 -8.02 19.22 -8.61
C PRO A 762 -7.40 19.02 -7.22
N PHE A 763 -6.31 18.25 -7.08
CA PHE A 763 -5.62 18.11 -5.80
C PHE A 763 -4.49 19.14 -5.67
N SER A 764 -4.64 20.08 -4.74
CA SER A 764 -3.64 21.13 -4.49
C SER A 764 -2.50 20.63 -3.60
N GLY A 765 -1.31 21.19 -3.81
CA GLY A 765 -0.15 20.97 -2.96
C GLY A 765 -0.34 21.51 -1.54
N MET A 766 0.50 21.04 -0.63
CA MET A 766 0.67 21.67 0.69
C MET A 766 2.16 21.65 1.05
N SER A 767 2.70 20.48 1.43
CA SER A 767 4.13 20.31 1.70
C SER A 767 5.02 20.70 0.52
N SER A 768 4.61 20.34 -0.70
CA SER A 768 5.32 20.68 -1.95
C SER A 768 5.34 22.19 -2.27
N LEU A 769 4.53 23.00 -1.59
CA LEU A 769 4.47 24.46 -1.78
C LEU A 769 5.32 25.21 -0.75
N ILE A 770 5.77 24.56 0.32
CA ILE A 770 6.56 25.20 1.38
C ILE A 770 7.95 25.57 0.87
N ASP A 771 8.69 24.60 0.33
CA ASP A 771 10.07 24.83 -0.14
C ASP A 771 10.14 25.91 -1.25
N PRO A 772 9.25 25.94 -2.26
CA PRO A 772 9.21 27.00 -3.25
C PRO A 772 8.99 28.39 -2.63
N LEU A 773 8.09 28.51 -1.65
CA LEU A 773 7.86 29.80 -0.97
C LEU A 773 9.07 30.23 -0.16
N GLU A 774 9.73 29.32 0.54
CA GLU A 774 10.92 29.66 1.32
C GLU A 774 12.09 30.15 0.47
N VAL A 775 12.21 29.72 -0.79
CA VAL A 775 13.19 30.28 -1.74
C VAL A 775 12.67 31.53 -2.47
N GLY A 776 11.43 31.94 -2.20
CA GLY A 776 10.80 33.14 -2.73
C GLY A 776 10.13 32.97 -4.09
N LEU A 777 9.75 31.76 -4.51
CA LEU A 777 9.09 31.54 -5.80
C LEU A 777 7.60 31.93 -5.76
N PRO A 778 7.10 32.73 -6.71
CA PRO A 778 5.67 32.92 -6.93
C PRO A 778 5.03 31.59 -7.33
N ILE A 779 3.91 31.24 -6.69
CA ILE A 779 3.18 30.00 -6.92
C ILE A 779 1.86 30.33 -7.59
N VAL A 780 1.56 29.71 -8.72
CA VAL A 780 0.23 29.76 -9.36
C VAL A 780 -0.61 28.60 -8.83
N VAL A 781 -1.72 28.91 -8.17
CA VAL A 781 -2.64 27.91 -7.59
C VAL A 781 -4.02 28.01 -8.23
N MET A 782 -4.69 26.87 -8.42
CA MET A 782 -6.13 26.83 -8.74
C MET A 782 -6.93 26.44 -7.50
N GLU A 783 -7.95 27.23 -7.18
CA GLU A 783 -8.88 26.94 -6.10
C GLU A 783 -10.09 26.13 -6.61
N GLY A 784 -10.39 25.02 -5.93
CA GLY A 784 -11.59 24.21 -6.17
C GLY A 784 -12.63 24.26 -5.04
N GLU A 785 -13.58 23.33 -5.11
CA GLU A 785 -14.73 23.25 -4.19
C GLU A 785 -14.36 22.62 -2.84
N TYR A 786 -13.68 21.47 -2.84
CA TYR A 786 -13.38 20.73 -1.61
C TYR A 786 -12.07 21.17 -0.98
N SER A 787 -11.91 20.94 0.32
CA SER A 787 -10.74 21.31 1.12
C SER A 787 -9.39 20.88 0.50
N ARG A 788 -9.29 19.66 -0.03
CA ARG A 788 -8.11 19.14 -0.77
C ARG A 788 -7.71 19.97 -2.01
N SER A 789 -8.65 20.73 -2.58
CA SER A 789 -8.48 21.61 -3.73
C SER A 789 -8.26 23.08 -3.33
N ARG A 790 -8.17 23.37 -2.04
CA ARG A 790 -8.12 24.74 -1.50
C ARG A 790 -6.87 25.04 -0.67
N ARG A 791 -5.98 24.06 -0.53
CA ARG A 791 -4.81 24.10 0.37
C ARG A 791 -3.78 25.14 -0.06
N GLY A 792 -3.36 25.14 -1.32
CA GLY A 792 -2.48 26.18 -1.85
C GLY A 792 -3.12 27.57 -1.79
N ALA A 793 -4.43 27.65 -2.01
CA ALA A 793 -5.16 28.91 -1.94
C ALA A 793 -5.22 29.45 -0.49
N SER A 794 -5.45 28.59 0.51
CA SER A 794 -5.43 29.00 1.92
C SER A 794 -4.03 29.42 2.37
N LEU A 795 -2.98 28.77 1.86
CA LEU A 795 -1.61 29.16 2.10
C LEU A 795 -1.34 30.57 1.56
N LEU A 796 -1.68 30.86 0.30
CA LEU A 796 -1.51 32.19 -0.29
C LEU A 796 -2.34 33.27 0.42
N ARG A 797 -3.55 32.95 0.89
CA ARG A 797 -4.34 33.85 1.74
C ARG A 797 -3.67 34.13 3.09
N SER A 798 -3.05 33.12 3.70
CA SER A 798 -2.30 33.30 4.96
C SER A 798 -1.09 34.22 4.80
N LEU A 799 -0.49 34.26 3.60
CA LEU A 799 0.57 35.21 3.24
C LEU A 799 0.05 36.58 2.82
N GLN A 800 -1.28 36.75 2.68
CA GLN A 800 -1.94 37.95 2.16
C GLN A 800 -1.57 38.24 0.69
N ILE A 801 -1.48 37.18 -0.13
CA ILE A 801 -1.19 37.26 -1.58
C ILE A 801 -2.26 36.51 -2.40
N PRO A 802 -3.56 36.87 -2.27
CA PRO A 802 -4.63 36.16 -2.96
C PRO A 802 -4.62 36.32 -4.49
N GLU A 803 -3.86 37.27 -5.03
CA GLU A 803 -3.74 37.55 -6.47
C GLU A 803 -3.10 36.41 -7.26
N LEU A 804 -2.42 35.50 -6.57
CA LEU A 804 -1.81 34.31 -7.16
C LEU A 804 -2.76 33.08 -7.18
N ILE A 805 -4.03 33.28 -6.88
CA ILE A 805 -5.08 32.26 -6.85
C ILE A 805 -5.99 32.41 -8.07
N ALA A 806 -6.04 31.39 -8.92
CA ALA A 806 -6.99 31.25 -10.02
C ALA A 806 -8.23 30.46 -9.59
N ASN A 807 -9.39 30.75 -10.18
CA ASN A 807 -10.67 30.09 -9.88
C ASN A 807 -11.18 29.19 -11.02
N ASN A 808 -10.47 29.14 -12.14
CA ASN A 808 -10.74 28.27 -13.28
C ASN A 808 -9.48 28.13 -14.15
N GLU A 809 -9.54 27.25 -15.14
CA GLU A 809 -8.42 26.97 -16.05
C GLU A 809 -7.93 28.20 -16.82
N GLU A 810 -8.85 29.02 -17.35
CA GLU A 810 -8.49 30.21 -18.11
C GLU A 810 -7.72 31.21 -17.25
N ALA A 811 -8.20 31.47 -16.03
CA ALA A 811 -7.53 32.33 -15.05
C ALA A 811 -6.15 31.78 -14.65
N TYR A 812 -6.02 30.45 -14.52
CA TYR A 812 -4.74 29.81 -14.19
C TYR A 812 -3.71 29.99 -15.31
N VAL A 813 -4.10 29.74 -16.56
CA VAL A 813 -3.24 29.95 -17.74
C VAL A 813 -2.85 31.42 -17.88
N ASN A 814 -3.82 32.34 -17.73
CA ASN A 814 -3.59 33.78 -17.85
C ASN A 814 -2.64 34.29 -16.77
N LEU A 815 -2.80 33.84 -15.53
CA LEU A 815 -1.93 34.19 -14.42
C LEU A 815 -0.49 33.69 -14.64
N ALA A 816 -0.32 32.41 -14.98
CA ALA A 816 0.99 31.82 -15.26
C ALA A 816 1.69 32.48 -16.45
N THR A 817 0.94 32.80 -17.51
CA THR A 817 1.46 33.50 -18.70
C THR A 817 1.84 34.94 -18.35
N THR A 818 1.03 35.64 -17.55
CA THR A 818 1.32 37.01 -17.13
C THR A 818 2.60 37.09 -16.30
N LEU A 819 2.78 36.18 -15.34
CA LEU A 819 4.02 36.11 -14.55
C LEU A 819 5.23 35.74 -15.42
N GLY A 820 5.06 34.85 -16.41
CA GLY A 820 6.14 34.45 -17.31
C GLY A 820 6.56 35.56 -18.28
N THR A 821 5.65 36.45 -18.66
CA THR A 821 5.93 37.50 -19.64
C THR A 821 6.26 38.86 -19.02
N LYS A 822 5.88 39.10 -17.75
CA LYS A 822 6.13 40.36 -17.03
C LYS A 822 7.17 40.18 -15.92
N GLN A 823 8.45 40.25 -16.29
CA GLN A 823 9.59 40.02 -15.38
C GLN A 823 9.55 40.92 -14.13
N GLU A 824 9.14 42.19 -14.24
CA GLU A 824 9.06 43.09 -13.08
C GLU A 824 7.99 42.66 -12.08
N LEU A 825 6.82 42.22 -12.56
CA LEU A 825 5.74 41.73 -11.70
C LEU A 825 6.17 40.44 -10.98
N GLN A 826 6.85 39.55 -11.71
CA GLN A 826 7.40 38.33 -11.14
C GLN A 826 8.41 38.61 -10.02
N LYS A 827 9.38 39.51 -10.26
CA LYS A 827 10.37 39.93 -9.24
C LYS A 827 9.71 40.60 -8.04
N GLN A 828 8.67 41.39 -8.26
CA GLN A 828 7.88 42.00 -7.18
C GLN A 828 7.27 40.94 -6.26
N TYR A 829 6.64 39.90 -6.82
CA TYR A 829 6.10 38.80 -6.00
C TYR A 829 7.20 37.98 -5.32
N GLN A 830 8.35 37.76 -5.98
CA GLN A 830 9.49 37.09 -5.35
C GLN A 830 9.95 37.81 -4.07
N GLU A 831 10.13 39.12 -4.18
CA GLU A 831 10.54 39.94 -3.04
C GLU A 831 9.47 39.98 -1.95
N HIS A 832 8.20 40.12 -2.33
CA HIS A 832 7.10 40.13 -1.36
C HIS A 832 7.01 38.80 -0.59
N ILE A 833 7.15 37.67 -1.28
CA ILE A 833 7.14 36.34 -0.64
C ILE A 833 8.33 36.19 0.31
N ARG A 834 9.54 36.60 -0.09
CA ARG A 834 10.72 36.55 0.81
C ARG A 834 10.50 37.35 2.09
N GLN A 835 9.94 38.55 1.98
CA GLN A 835 9.60 39.38 3.14
C GLN A 835 8.57 38.71 4.05
N LYS A 836 7.54 38.08 3.49
CA LYS A 836 6.52 37.37 4.29
C LYS A 836 7.08 36.12 4.97
N ILE A 837 7.95 35.37 4.31
CA ILE A 837 8.60 34.19 4.87
C ILE A 837 9.55 34.55 6.02
N GLN A 838 10.33 35.64 5.88
CA GLN A 838 11.21 36.14 6.94
C GLN A 838 10.45 36.50 8.22
N ASN A 839 9.17 36.84 8.12
CA ASN A 839 8.30 37.14 9.26
C ASN A 839 7.66 35.88 9.91
N ASN A 840 8.17 34.68 9.61
CA ASN A 840 7.72 33.40 10.16
C ASN A 840 6.19 33.18 10.03
N PRO A 841 5.68 32.87 8.82
CA PRO A 841 4.24 32.75 8.58
C PRO A 841 3.60 31.60 9.37
N GLN A 842 2.28 31.62 9.51
CA GLN A 842 1.54 30.67 10.34
C GLN A 842 1.77 29.18 10.00
N PHE A 843 2.09 28.83 8.75
CA PHE A 843 2.42 27.44 8.36
C PHE A 843 3.83 27.00 8.75
N LEU A 844 4.66 27.88 9.32
CA LEU A 844 6.00 27.56 9.86
C LEU A 844 6.10 27.88 11.37
N ASP A 845 5.11 28.59 11.94
CA ASP A 845 5.08 28.90 13.37
C ASP A 845 4.44 27.78 14.20
N SER A 846 5.28 26.82 14.57
CA SER A 846 4.88 25.70 15.42
C SER A 846 4.36 26.11 16.80
N ARG A 847 4.79 27.25 17.36
CA ARG A 847 4.35 27.68 18.69
C ARG A 847 2.91 28.18 18.66
N ILE A 848 2.61 29.07 17.71
CA ILE A 848 1.24 29.57 17.52
C ILE A 848 0.30 28.43 17.15
N TYR A 849 0.76 27.53 16.27
CA TYR A 849 -0.04 26.38 15.85
C TYR A 849 -0.33 25.41 17.01
N SER A 850 0.69 25.00 17.78
CA SER A 850 0.50 24.18 19.00
C SER A 850 -0.45 24.86 19.98
N TYR A 851 -0.33 26.17 20.21
CA TYR A 851 -1.22 26.89 21.15
C TYR A 851 -2.69 26.88 20.70
N LYS A 852 -2.95 27.08 19.40
CA LYS A 852 -4.31 26.98 18.85
C LYS A 852 -4.86 25.56 18.98
N PHE A 853 -4.02 24.56 18.73
CA PHE A 853 -4.38 23.15 18.86
C PHE A 853 -4.63 22.75 20.32
N ASP A 854 -3.81 23.22 21.26
CA ASP A 854 -3.95 23.05 22.70
C ASP A 854 -5.35 23.48 23.18
N ILE A 855 -5.77 24.70 22.84
CA ILE A 855 -7.10 25.23 23.14
C ILE A 855 -8.19 24.37 22.51
N LEU A 856 -8.02 23.95 21.25
CA LEU A 856 -8.99 23.13 20.55
C LEU A 856 -9.19 21.78 21.26
N CYS A 857 -8.10 21.10 21.63
CA CYS A 857 -8.13 19.83 22.35
C CYS A 857 -8.75 19.96 23.73
N GLN A 858 -8.35 20.97 24.52
CA GLN A 858 -8.94 21.21 25.83
C GLN A 858 -10.44 21.45 25.75
N LYS A 859 -10.89 22.34 24.86
CA LYS A 859 -12.33 22.63 24.67
C LYS A 859 -13.09 21.39 24.22
N THR A 860 -12.51 20.61 23.31
CA THR A 860 -13.16 19.42 22.78
C THR A 860 -13.31 18.34 23.85
N PHE A 861 -12.25 18.12 24.65
CA PHE A 861 -12.29 17.17 25.75
C PHE A 861 -13.22 17.64 26.88
N GLN A 862 -13.24 18.94 27.18
CA GLN A 862 -14.17 19.52 28.16
C GLN A 862 -15.63 19.28 27.75
N ASN A 863 -15.96 19.41 26.47
CA ASN A 863 -17.29 19.10 25.94
C ASN A 863 -17.61 17.61 26.06
N TYR A 864 -16.63 16.74 25.83
CA TYR A 864 -16.79 15.30 26.05
C TYR A 864 -17.12 14.99 27.52
N LEU A 865 -16.32 15.51 28.47
CA LEU A 865 -16.57 15.32 29.91
C LEU A 865 -17.94 15.88 30.32
N THR A 866 -18.31 17.05 29.80
CA THR A 866 -19.64 17.64 30.03
C THR A 866 -20.76 16.69 29.62
N ASN A 867 -20.65 16.08 28.43
CA ASN A 867 -21.67 15.16 27.92
C ASN A 867 -21.69 13.84 28.68
N GLU A 868 -20.51 13.31 29.04
CA GLU A 868 -20.37 12.12 29.86
C GLU A 868 -21.03 12.33 31.24
N LEU A 869 -20.74 13.45 31.91
CA LEU A 869 -21.35 13.78 33.20
C LEU A 869 -22.86 14.00 33.10
N LYS A 870 -23.33 14.64 32.03
CA LYS A 870 -24.78 14.79 31.79
C LYS A 870 -25.49 13.45 31.71
N ALA A 871 -24.88 12.48 31.03
CA ALA A 871 -25.43 11.14 30.90
C ALA A 871 -25.31 10.34 32.20
N ASN A 872 -24.14 10.35 32.84
CA ASN A 872 -23.87 9.53 34.04
C ASN A 872 -24.59 10.03 35.30
N LEU A 873 -24.80 11.34 35.43
CA LEU A 873 -25.45 11.96 36.59
C LEU A 873 -26.92 12.35 36.30
N ASN A 874 -27.49 11.87 35.19
CA ASN A 874 -28.87 12.17 34.76
C ASN A 874 -29.22 13.66 34.87
N LEU A 875 -28.33 14.54 34.38
CA LEU A 875 -28.51 15.98 34.53
C LEU A 875 -29.69 16.49 33.69
N LYS A 876 -30.51 17.35 34.27
CA LYS A 876 -31.68 17.97 33.64
C LYS A 876 -31.49 19.48 33.47
N ASP A 877 -32.58 20.21 33.23
CA ASP A 877 -32.56 21.66 33.03
C ASP A 877 -32.12 22.41 34.29
N ILE A 878 -32.45 21.89 35.47
CA ILE A 878 -32.10 22.47 36.77
C ILE A 878 -31.34 21.44 37.61
N ASN A 879 -30.05 21.67 37.86
CA ASN A 879 -29.18 20.80 38.63
C ASN A 879 -28.75 21.52 39.91
N LEU A 880 -29.17 20.99 41.06
CA LEU A 880 -28.78 21.48 42.38
C LEU A 880 -27.83 20.47 43.01
N ILE A 881 -26.97 20.94 43.91
CA ILE A 881 -26.02 20.07 44.63
C ILE A 881 -26.11 20.25 46.14
N ILE A 882 -25.98 19.15 46.87
CA ILE A 882 -25.79 19.14 48.34
C ILE A 882 -24.48 18.46 48.70
N PHE A 883 -23.93 18.85 49.86
CA PHE A 883 -22.71 18.27 50.45
C PHE A 883 -23.00 17.74 51.86
N PRO A 884 -23.71 16.61 51.98
CA PRO A 884 -23.95 15.98 53.28
C PRO A 884 -22.64 15.68 53.99
N ASP A 885 -22.62 15.85 55.31
CA ASP A 885 -21.55 15.31 56.13
C ASP A 885 -21.99 13.96 56.71
N TRP A 886 -21.56 12.91 56.02
CA TRP A 886 -21.89 11.51 56.30
C TRP A 886 -21.33 10.98 57.63
N SER A 887 -20.55 11.78 58.38
CA SER A 887 -20.05 11.40 59.71
C SER A 887 -21.07 11.60 60.84
N GLN A 888 -22.24 12.17 60.52
CA GLN A 888 -23.30 12.49 61.46
C GLN A 888 -24.12 11.29 61.91
N SER A 889 -24.96 11.49 62.93
CA SER A 889 -25.98 10.51 63.29
C SER A 889 -27.06 10.43 62.21
N GLU A 890 -27.65 9.24 62.06
CA GLU A 890 -28.74 8.96 61.11
C GLU A 890 -29.94 9.92 61.28
N GLU A 891 -30.24 10.34 62.51
CA GLU A 891 -31.31 11.30 62.82
C GLU A 891 -31.03 12.70 62.23
N LEU A 892 -29.79 13.19 62.33
CA LEU A 892 -29.41 14.50 61.79
C LEU A 892 -29.36 14.45 60.25
N LEU A 893 -28.83 13.35 59.70
CA LEU A 893 -28.82 13.12 58.25
C LEU A 893 -30.25 13.07 57.70
N TYR A 894 -31.16 12.36 58.36
CA TYR A 894 -32.59 12.33 58.00
C TYR A 894 -33.19 13.74 58.01
N GLN A 895 -32.95 14.55 59.06
CA GLN A 895 -33.47 15.91 59.15
C GLN A 895 -33.00 16.80 57.99
N ASP A 896 -31.69 16.74 57.67
CA ASP A 896 -31.10 17.55 56.60
C ASP A 896 -31.65 17.17 55.22
N PHE A 897 -31.74 15.87 54.92
CA PHE A 897 -32.30 15.38 53.65
C PHE A 897 -33.82 15.60 53.57
N ALA A 898 -34.58 15.31 54.63
CA ALA A 898 -36.04 15.48 54.66
C ALA A 898 -36.47 16.89 54.29
N ARG A 899 -35.79 17.90 54.84
CA ARG A 899 -36.06 19.31 54.51
C ARG A 899 -35.85 19.61 53.03
N VAL A 900 -34.71 19.21 52.47
CA VAL A 900 -34.37 19.45 51.06
C VAL A 900 -35.31 18.70 50.13
N LEU A 901 -35.57 17.43 50.39
CA LEU A 901 -36.44 16.60 49.57
C LEU A 901 -37.89 17.10 49.58
N LYS A 902 -38.44 17.51 50.74
CA LYS A 902 -39.77 18.14 50.82
C LYS A 902 -39.84 19.44 50.01
N ALA A 903 -38.81 20.28 50.10
CA ALA A 903 -38.76 21.54 49.35
C ALA A 903 -38.69 21.33 47.83
N ILE A 904 -37.87 20.37 47.37
CA ILE A 904 -37.74 20.09 45.93
C ILE A 904 -38.98 19.35 45.40
N ALA A 905 -39.54 18.41 46.16
CA ALA A 905 -40.74 17.66 45.74
C ALA A 905 -42.01 18.51 45.65
N SER A 906 -42.04 19.67 46.32
CA SER A 906 -43.11 20.67 46.22
C SER A 906 -42.83 21.77 45.18
N HIS A 907 -41.67 21.74 44.50
CA HIS A 907 -41.30 22.74 43.50
C HIS A 907 -42.07 22.51 42.17
N PRO A 908 -42.58 23.57 41.51
CA PRO A 908 -43.37 23.44 40.28
C PRO A 908 -42.62 22.79 39.10
N ASP A 909 -41.30 22.97 39.04
CA ASP A 909 -40.43 22.39 37.99
C ASP A 909 -39.72 21.09 38.42
N LYS A 910 -40.18 20.40 39.48
CA LYS A 910 -39.49 19.20 40.04
C LYS A 910 -39.13 18.12 39.02
N THR A 911 -39.95 17.91 37.99
CA THR A 911 -39.69 16.90 36.94
C THR A 911 -38.50 17.24 36.05
N LYS A 912 -38.09 18.53 36.00
CA LYS A 912 -36.92 19.05 35.28
C LYS A 912 -35.69 19.23 36.19
N MET A 913 -35.76 18.75 37.44
CA MET A 913 -34.71 18.92 38.43
C MET A 913 -33.90 17.64 38.64
N THR A 914 -32.59 17.81 38.81
CA THR A 914 -31.67 16.80 39.32
C THR A 914 -31.01 17.32 40.60
N LEU A 915 -31.13 16.57 41.69
CA LEU A 915 -30.40 16.81 42.93
C LEU A 915 -29.16 15.91 42.97
N LEU A 916 -28.00 16.54 42.89
CA LEU A 916 -26.71 15.89 42.99
C LEU A 916 -26.26 15.82 44.45
N ILE A 917 -25.80 14.65 44.85
CA ILE A 917 -25.46 14.34 46.24
C ILE A 917 -23.99 13.95 46.28
N ASP A 918 -23.16 14.79 46.88
CA ASP A 918 -21.76 14.46 47.12
C ASP A 918 -21.65 13.40 48.21
N ASN A 919 -20.96 12.31 47.91
CA ASN A 919 -20.73 11.20 48.82
C ASN A 919 -19.28 11.13 49.31
N SER A 920 -18.60 12.27 49.40
CA SER A 920 -17.25 12.29 49.98
C SER A 920 -17.29 11.70 51.39
N ASN A 921 -16.35 10.79 51.67
CA ASN A 921 -16.17 10.10 52.95
C ASN A 921 -17.16 8.95 53.25
N ILE A 922 -17.92 8.47 52.26
CA ILE A 922 -18.73 7.25 52.35
C ILE A 922 -18.66 6.45 51.03
N SER A 923 -18.96 5.16 51.03
CA SER A 923 -19.02 4.37 49.80
C SER A 923 -20.30 4.69 49.00
N ASP A 924 -20.28 4.50 47.67
CA ASP A 924 -21.47 4.65 46.83
C ASP A 924 -22.63 3.76 47.34
N GLU A 925 -22.33 2.50 47.71
CA GLU A 925 -23.30 1.53 48.22
C GLU A 925 -23.95 1.97 49.55
N ASP A 926 -23.14 2.43 50.51
CA ASP A 926 -23.66 2.85 51.81
C ASP A 926 -24.48 4.15 51.71
N ALA A 927 -24.06 5.07 50.83
CA ALA A 927 -24.79 6.28 50.54
C ALA A 927 -26.16 5.97 49.88
N ASP A 928 -26.19 5.05 48.91
CA ASP A 928 -27.44 4.61 48.28
C ASP A 928 -28.40 3.94 49.28
N ILE A 929 -27.89 3.12 50.20
CA ILE A 929 -28.67 2.49 51.27
C ILE A 929 -29.27 3.57 52.19
N ALA A 930 -28.46 4.52 52.63
CA ALA A 930 -28.91 5.61 53.50
C ALA A 930 -29.98 6.48 52.81
N LEU A 931 -29.76 6.86 51.55
CA LEU A 931 -30.71 7.63 50.75
C LEU A 931 -32.03 6.87 50.56
N SER A 932 -31.96 5.60 50.22
CA SER A 932 -33.16 4.76 50.03
C SER A 932 -33.98 4.64 51.32
N SER A 933 -33.32 4.49 52.47
CA SER A 933 -33.98 4.45 53.78
C SER A 933 -34.67 5.79 54.10
N ILE A 934 -33.98 6.92 53.88
CA ILE A 934 -34.54 8.26 54.08
C ILE A 934 -35.76 8.49 53.18
N VAL A 935 -35.67 8.16 51.89
CA VAL A 935 -36.76 8.31 50.92
C VAL A 935 -37.95 7.42 51.31
N MET A 936 -37.71 6.17 51.73
CA MET A 936 -38.76 5.25 52.16
C MET A 936 -39.47 5.73 53.43
N ASN A 937 -38.73 6.28 54.40
CA ASN A 937 -39.31 6.86 55.61
C ASN A 937 -40.16 8.10 55.28
N LEU A 938 -39.67 8.97 54.39
CA LEU A 938 -40.41 10.15 53.94
C LEU A 938 -41.71 9.80 53.20
N LEU A 939 -41.71 8.73 52.40
CA LEU A 939 -42.89 8.18 51.75
C LEU A 939 -43.94 7.64 52.75
N MET A 940 -43.49 7.16 53.92
CA MET A 940 -44.36 6.61 54.97
C MET A 940 -44.93 7.69 55.91
N GLU A 941 -44.22 8.81 56.13
CA GLU A 941 -44.59 9.81 57.14
C GLU A 941 -45.59 10.89 56.64
N GLU A 942 -45.56 11.35 55.38
CA GLU A 942 -46.50 12.33 54.80
C GLU A 942 -46.61 12.17 53.26
N GLU A 943 -47.72 12.62 52.64
CA GLU A 943 -48.09 12.51 51.20
C GLU A 943 -47.06 13.07 50.18
N LEU A 944 -45.85 12.52 50.13
CA LEU A 944 -44.89 12.76 49.07
C LEU A 944 -45.24 11.85 47.88
N ASP A 945 -45.80 12.44 46.83
CA ASP A 945 -45.94 11.76 45.55
C ASP A 945 -44.57 11.74 44.83
N VAL A 946 -43.88 10.60 44.96
CA VAL A 946 -42.52 10.38 44.43
C VAL A 946 -42.55 9.77 43.02
N GLU A 947 -43.71 9.38 42.49
CA GLU A 947 -43.80 8.83 41.11
C GLU A 947 -43.39 9.88 40.05
N GLU A 948 -43.51 11.19 40.37
CA GLU A 948 -43.03 12.32 39.55
C GLU A 948 -42.04 13.23 40.31
N GLY A 949 -41.17 12.65 41.14
CA GLY A 949 -40.17 13.37 41.95
C GLY A 949 -38.97 13.94 41.16
N PRO A 950 -38.11 14.75 41.80
CA PRO A 950 -36.83 15.16 41.23
C PRO A 950 -35.90 13.95 41.02
N GLU A 951 -35.06 14.00 39.98
CA GLU A 951 -34.01 13.00 39.79
C GLU A 951 -32.96 13.17 40.89
N MET A 952 -32.44 12.07 41.44
CA MET A 952 -31.34 12.10 42.41
C MET A 952 -30.16 11.32 41.86
N SER A 953 -28.95 11.85 42.00
CA SER A 953 -27.73 11.16 41.58
C SER A 953 -26.60 11.40 42.55
N ILE A 954 -25.95 10.30 42.96
CA ILE A 954 -24.70 10.34 43.70
C ILE A 954 -23.56 10.69 42.75
N ILE A 955 -22.70 11.63 43.16
CA ILE A 955 -21.64 12.17 42.29
C ILE A 955 -20.41 11.23 42.21
N GLY A 956 -20.08 10.55 43.30
CA GLY A 956 -18.81 9.83 43.43
C GLY A 956 -17.60 10.76 43.53
N GLU A 957 -16.40 10.18 43.45
CA GLU A 957 -15.17 10.98 43.32
C GLU A 957 -14.99 11.49 41.88
N LEU A 958 -14.89 12.82 41.72
CA LEU A 958 -14.57 13.46 40.44
C LEU A 958 -13.16 14.05 40.44
N SER A 959 -12.46 13.92 39.31
CA SER A 959 -11.20 14.63 39.04
C SER A 959 -11.41 16.15 38.94
N LYS A 960 -10.32 16.91 39.01
CA LYS A 960 -10.37 18.38 38.87
C LYS A 960 -11.04 18.82 37.56
N MET A 961 -10.73 18.17 36.44
CA MET A 961 -11.32 18.49 35.13
C MET A 961 -12.82 18.16 35.08
N GLN A 962 -13.25 17.05 35.69
CA GLN A 962 -14.67 16.70 35.78
C GLN A 962 -15.43 17.72 36.64
N TRP A 963 -14.85 18.19 37.75
CA TRP A 963 -15.43 19.31 38.51
C TRP A 963 -15.52 20.60 37.69
N GLU A 964 -14.49 20.94 36.92
CA GLU A 964 -14.53 22.10 36.01
C GLU A 964 -15.60 21.94 34.91
N ALA A 965 -15.93 20.71 34.51
CA ALA A 965 -17.01 20.41 33.55
C ALA A 965 -18.41 20.45 34.19
N LEU A 966 -18.53 20.00 35.44
CA LEU A 966 -19.79 19.95 36.16
C LEU A 966 -20.25 21.34 36.64
N LYS A 967 -19.34 22.17 37.17
CA LYS A 967 -19.69 23.46 37.80
C LYS A 967 -20.58 24.37 36.93
N PRO A 968 -20.30 24.58 35.63
CA PRO A 968 -21.16 25.43 34.80
C PRO A 968 -22.57 24.87 34.56
N LEU A 969 -22.80 23.59 34.87
CA LEU A 969 -24.10 22.93 34.74
C LEU A 969 -24.94 23.02 36.03
N LEU A 970 -24.35 23.51 37.14
CA LEU A 970 -25.03 23.64 38.43
C LEU A 970 -25.70 25.01 38.55
N GLN A 971 -26.98 25.02 38.91
CA GLN A 971 -27.74 26.24 39.19
C GLN A 971 -27.42 26.79 40.57
N GLY A 972 -27.09 25.93 41.52
CA GLY A 972 -26.56 26.32 42.82
C GLY A 972 -26.47 25.17 43.82
N ARG A 973 -25.89 25.48 44.98
CA ARG A 973 -25.75 24.58 46.12
C ARG A 973 -26.89 24.81 47.11
N VAL A 974 -27.52 23.75 47.58
CA VAL A 974 -28.48 23.84 48.68
C VAL A 974 -27.72 23.68 50.00
N ILE A 975 -27.88 24.64 50.91
CA ILE A 975 -27.17 24.64 52.20
C ILE A 975 -27.88 23.66 53.14
N LEU A 976 -27.12 22.71 53.69
CA LEU A 976 -27.57 21.84 54.78
C LEU A 976 -27.18 22.46 56.14
N ASP A 977 -27.90 22.12 57.21
CA ASP A 977 -27.58 22.63 58.55
C ASP A 977 -26.23 22.07 58.99
N ASN A 978 -25.95 20.83 58.59
CA ASN A 978 -24.69 20.16 58.85
C ASN A 978 -24.07 19.65 57.53
N GLU A 979 -23.34 20.52 56.84
CA GLU A 979 -22.66 20.20 55.57
C GLU A 979 -21.17 19.91 55.73
N ASN A 980 -20.62 19.15 54.77
CA ASN A 980 -19.19 18.91 54.65
C ASN A 980 -18.44 20.20 54.21
N LYS A 981 -18.05 21.00 55.21
CA LYS A 981 -17.39 22.30 55.00
C LYS A 981 -16.06 22.19 54.26
N GLU A 982 -15.33 21.09 54.42
CA GLU A 982 -14.08 20.86 53.71
C GLU A 982 -14.34 20.76 52.20
N LYS A 983 -15.29 19.90 51.80
CA LYS A 983 -15.64 19.71 50.40
C LYS A 983 -16.26 20.95 49.77
N VAL A 984 -17.14 21.64 50.50
CA VAL A 984 -17.72 22.92 50.08
C VAL A 984 -16.62 23.95 49.73
N ASN A 985 -15.62 24.10 50.60
CA ASN A 985 -14.51 25.02 50.40
C ASN A 985 -13.60 24.62 49.24
N GLN A 986 -13.51 23.32 48.93
CA GLN A 986 -12.75 22.78 47.81
C GLN A 986 -13.46 23.03 46.47
N VAL A 987 -14.76 22.74 46.38
CA VAL A 987 -15.53 22.81 45.13
C VAL A 987 -15.93 24.25 44.78
N LYS A 988 -16.33 25.07 45.76
CA LYS A 988 -16.75 26.48 45.60
C LYS A 988 -17.82 26.69 44.51
N VAL A 989 -19.07 26.32 44.81
CA VAL A 989 -20.24 26.62 43.97
C VAL A 989 -20.74 28.04 44.29
N GLU A 990 -20.89 28.90 43.28
CA GLU A 990 -21.10 30.35 43.46
C GLU A 990 -22.51 30.70 43.97
N ASN A 991 -23.55 30.06 43.45
CA ASN A 991 -24.93 30.29 43.85
C ASN A 991 -25.33 29.39 45.01
N THR A 992 -26.03 29.93 46.01
CA THR A 992 -26.54 29.18 47.16
C THR A 992 -28.04 29.37 47.34
N TYR A 993 -28.73 28.28 47.64
CA TYR A 993 -30.14 28.24 48.02
C TYR A 993 -30.25 27.77 49.47
N SER A 994 -31.15 28.40 50.23
CA SER A 994 -31.57 27.96 51.55
C SER A 994 -33.07 27.70 51.46
N PHE A 995 -33.50 26.50 51.82
CA PHE A 995 -34.92 26.12 51.87
C PHE A 995 -35.43 26.14 53.31
#